data_AF-A0A928I426-F1
#
_entry.id   AF-A0A928I426-F1
#
_cell.length_a   1.000
_cell.length_b   1.000
_cell.length_c   1.000
_cell.angle_alpha   90.00
_cell.angle_beta   90.00
_cell.angle_gamma   90.00
#
_symmetry.space_group_name_H-M   'P 1'
#
loop_
_entity.id
_entity.type
_entity.pdbx_description
1 polymer ?
#
loop_
_entity_poly.entity_id
_entity_poly.type
_entity_poly.pdbx_seq_one_letter_code
_entity_poly.pdbx_strand_id
1 'polypeptide(L)'
;MANQKMKKVLSVFLAISMLILCMPAVFAAEEKVSDAFAQQTVSALSLGAFEGDTSGYIGSLESFDGKAVRSLKRDGKTNTSTNFNYFHYSTPLPDDNGNPIPLSTANYIVIEYYYASPDESPALVGNKMGWIQGRVTSGNRFAEYIEFAWNTRVMSRNGMVANKWDKLVLPFDESLGNTKDNTLRRGEVYLQQLKFYPLEKDMGKDDALYISSVTFQSWDPDTDPGFTERNVSFYASLEDYEKGAAPAKTVKVKDLEYITIPEFSSALPENMAFKEWQSVKTDKICSPGTSYQFCLGQDDIYVPVFEVSADFSNCETSYVNGYEDGTFKPQNNITRAEACKIIASLVDPTGKLSGGASSYQDIKPEDWFYSSVTSLEKLGAVQKVFAEKLLPSEKITRKEFVQLIYAVSGSEAGNLKLSYFSDVNSKSDYFEAVMFASAKGFVNGYEDGTFKPNNEITRAEAVTVINRMLGREWNGAGDTKFSDISDHWAKGQIIASASSKADGTWTLKTAEKEYVLEGASAKDYITALHTQSKNLTGDAIRRGIDTISEQMKKDILGTPNTTELYADRIGKNVYYISEKNGNDANDGKTPATALKTIQGLMSKLRFPGKGTAILFERGGTYRGSLTVNTGLTYGSYGEGEKPIISGSNKNYADPNLWVETDTPNVYRLTDALTNVGIIVFDHADNAHGNYDGLYGQPRIFNKNIATYKELSKDLEFFSCANTLYLCSTGGNPGSRFKDIEIGTRTDLFDGGASDIVIDNLHFKHTGSHAIGLGSGDNVVVTNCEFSWLGGSLLGNYGETTTQYGNAVELYGNCDGYYVRNCWMYQIYDTAITHQGKNLNMKNIQYEENLMEYCHWAIECWMTQPDSKGSLNNYSANYNVMRNGGYGWGTIVTKRPSTSMLYATYSLDVPSSNLTSKYNVLDRCAGYLINYAESAKEDFSCHIYVQDEGMILGGLRGKAANADAESPFLLNKHMKDESPVFVLITK
;
A
#
# COMPACT_ATOMS: atom_id res chain seq x y z
N MET A 1 3.39 32.45 -56.70
CA MET A 1 4.77 32.74 -56.26
C MET A 1 4.70 33.31 -54.84
N ALA A 2 5.41 32.77 -53.85
CA ALA A 2 6.29 31.59 -53.93
C ALA A 2 6.15 30.68 -52.69
N ASN A 3 5.96 29.36 -52.81
CA ASN A 3 5.26 28.57 -53.85
C ASN A 3 5.01 27.13 -53.35
N GLN A 4 3.86 26.47 -53.55
CA GLN A 4 2.48 26.94 -53.70
C GLN A 4 1.47 25.79 -53.49
N LYS A 5 0.39 26.05 -52.73
CA LYS A 5 -1.01 25.59 -52.95
C LYS A 5 -1.33 24.18 -53.53
N MET A 6 -2.22 23.48 -52.80
CA MET A 6 -3.30 22.59 -53.28
C MET A 6 -2.96 21.24 -53.94
N LYS A 7 -3.59 20.17 -53.43
CA LYS A 7 -4.41 19.11 -54.11
C LYS A 7 -4.56 17.91 -53.13
N LYS A 8 -5.72 17.31 -52.84
CA LYS A 8 -7.08 17.26 -53.43
C LYS A 8 -7.16 16.56 -54.80
N VAL A 9 -8.10 15.61 -54.93
CA VAL A 9 -8.65 15.03 -56.21
C VAL A 9 -7.63 14.17 -56.99
N LEU A 10 -7.74 12.83 -57.07
CA LEU A 10 -8.77 11.97 -57.70
C LEU A 10 -8.05 11.09 -58.78
N SER A 11 -8.75 10.08 -59.32
CA SER A 11 -8.55 9.48 -60.67
C SER A 11 -7.54 8.32 -60.73
N VAL A 12 -7.75 7.25 -61.53
CA VAL A 12 -8.83 6.81 -62.46
C VAL A 12 -8.59 5.30 -62.72
N PHE A 13 -9.52 4.36 -63.01
CA PHE A 13 -10.98 4.23 -63.27
C PHE A 13 -11.36 2.78 -62.78
N LEU A 14 -12.49 2.06 -62.98
CA LEU A 14 -13.87 2.06 -63.58
C LEU A 14 -14.59 0.83 -62.90
N ALA A 15 -15.88 0.47 -62.99
CA ALA A 15 -17.09 0.95 -63.67
C ALA A 15 -18.38 0.53 -62.89
N ILE A 16 -19.51 1.21 -63.15
CA ILE A 16 -20.87 0.68 -63.49
C ILE A 16 -21.40 -0.57 -62.72
N SER A 17 -22.63 -0.66 -62.18
CA SER A 17 -23.76 0.29 -61.94
C SER A 17 -24.94 -0.42 -61.20
N MET A 18 -25.76 0.34 -60.44
CA MET A 18 -27.22 0.15 -60.17
C MET A 18 -27.71 -1.12 -59.39
N LEU A 19 -28.94 -1.20 -58.82
CA LEU A 19 -29.87 -0.29 -58.09
C LEU A 19 -31.06 -1.15 -57.51
N ILE A 20 -31.96 -0.56 -56.69
CA ILE A 20 -33.29 -1.09 -56.22
C ILE A 20 -33.18 -2.16 -55.09
N LEU A 21 -33.68 -2.02 -53.85
CA LEU A 21 -34.97 -1.56 -53.22
C LEU A 21 -36.08 -2.62 -53.12
N CYS A 22 -36.43 -3.05 -51.89
CA CYS A 22 -37.82 -3.09 -51.42
C CYS A 22 -37.95 -3.26 -49.88
N MET A 23 -39.10 -2.83 -49.35
CA MET A 23 -39.57 -2.80 -47.95
C MET A 23 -40.96 -3.52 -47.89
N PRO A 24 -41.67 -3.67 -46.74
CA PRO A 24 -41.28 -3.87 -45.33
C PRO A 24 -42.15 -4.98 -44.64
N ALA A 25 -42.29 -4.94 -43.29
CA ALA A 25 -43.49 -5.35 -42.50
C ALA A 25 -43.76 -6.87 -42.24
N VAL A 26 -44.48 -7.35 -41.19
CA VAL A 26 -45.03 -6.79 -39.91
C VAL A 26 -45.42 -7.94 -38.94
N PHE A 27 -45.09 -7.81 -37.63
CA PHE A 27 -45.71 -8.34 -36.38
C PHE A 27 -46.12 -9.85 -36.13
N ALA A 28 -45.99 -10.22 -34.84
CA ALA A 28 -46.92 -11.00 -33.97
C ALA A 28 -46.85 -12.56 -33.78
N ALA A 29 -46.42 -12.95 -32.56
CA ALA A 29 -47.17 -13.69 -31.52
C ALA A 29 -47.40 -15.24 -31.51
N GLU A 30 -46.90 -15.84 -30.40
CA GLU A 30 -47.57 -16.77 -29.43
C GLU A 30 -47.72 -18.32 -29.60
N GLU A 31 -47.23 -19.02 -28.55
CA GLU A 31 -47.76 -20.22 -27.81
C GLU A 31 -47.78 -21.68 -28.37
N LYS A 32 -46.91 -22.53 -27.77
CA LYS A 32 -47.11 -23.89 -27.14
C LYS A 32 -47.65 -25.14 -27.94
N VAL A 33 -47.09 -26.33 -27.61
CA VAL A 33 -47.74 -27.54 -26.96
C VAL A 33 -47.02 -28.92 -27.22
N SER A 34 -46.57 -29.57 -26.11
CA SER A 34 -46.31 -31.00 -25.74
C SER A 34 -45.90 -32.17 -26.70
N ASP A 35 -44.84 -32.91 -26.26
CA ASP A 35 -44.67 -34.37 -25.98
C ASP A 35 -45.02 -35.53 -26.96
N ALA A 36 -44.12 -36.53 -27.08
CA ALA A 36 -44.28 -37.91 -26.48
C ALA A 36 -43.31 -39.05 -26.96
N PHE A 37 -42.58 -39.68 -26.00
CA PHE A 37 -42.26 -41.13 -25.80
C PHE A 37 -41.49 -42.08 -26.80
N ALA A 38 -40.52 -42.82 -26.22
CA ALA A 38 -40.28 -44.31 -26.26
C ALA A 38 -39.18 -45.02 -27.14
N GLN A 39 -38.00 -45.25 -26.51
CA GLN A 39 -37.36 -46.57 -26.18
C GLN A 39 -36.69 -47.58 -27.19
N GLN A 40 -35.53 -48.13 -26.73
CA GLN A 40 -34.98 -49.53 -26.83
C GLN A 40 -33.87 -50.01 -27.85
N THR A 41 -32.59 -49.96 -27.41
CA THR A 41 -31.57 -51.06 -27.20
C THR A 41 -30.88 -51.96 -28.29
N VAL A 42 -29.55 -52.15 -28.12
CA VAL A 42 -28.55 -53.22 -28.58
C VAL A 42 -28.34 -53.51 -30.10
N SER A 43 -27.19 -54.02 -30.63
CA SER A 43 -25.84 -54.42 -30.08
C SER A 43 -24.69 -54.55 -31.14
N ALA A 44 -23.46 -54.15 -30.74
CA ALA A 44 -22.10 -54.76 -30.97
C ALA A 44 -21.42 -55.08 -32.36
N LEU A 45 -20.10 -54.75 -32.42
CA LEU A 45 -18.91 -55.47 -32.99
C LEU A 45 -18.45 -55.48 -34.49
N SER A 46 -17.48 -54.60 -34.80
CA SER A 46 -16.07 -54.88 -35.27
C SER A 46 -15.63 -55.17 -36.74
N LEU A 47 -14.56 -54.43 -37.13
CA LEU A 47 -13.32 -54.76 -37.91
C LEU A 47 -13.29 -55.02 -39.45
N GLY A 48 -12.37 -54.30 -40.15
CA GLY A 48 -11.80 -54.66 -41.48
C GLY A 48 -11.35 -53.46 -42.35
N ALA A 49 -10.22 -53.51 -43.08
CA ALA A 49 -9.69 -52.39 -43.92
C ALA A 49 -8.73 -52.82 -45.05
N PHE A 50 -8.52 -51.98 -46.09
CA PHE A 50 -7.32 -51.95 -46.97
C PHE A 50 -7.24 -50.70 -47.90
N GLU A 51 -6.08 -50.42 -48.50
CA GLU A 51 -5.74 -49.25 -49.34
C GLU A 51 -5.48 -49.62 -50.83
N GLY A 52 -5.61 -48.65 -51.77
CA GLY A 52 -4.86 -48.67 -53.05
C GLY A 52 -5.44 -47.94 -54.28
N ASP A 53 -4.85 -46.77 -54.60
CA ASP A 53 -4.73 -46.08 -55.92
C ASP A 53 -6.00 -45.64 -56.73
N THR A 54 -5.81 -44.64 -57.61
CA THR A 54 -6.88 -43.90 -58.32
C THR A 54 -6.71 -43.89 -59.84
N SER A 55 -7.63 -44.51 -60.58
CA SER A 55 -7.84 -44.20 -62.00
C SER A 55 -9.28 -44.45 -62.47
N GLY A 56 -9.91 -43.42 -63.03
CA GLY A 56 -11.17 -43.51 -63.78
C GLY A 56 -12.39 -42.77 -63.18
N TYR A 57 -13.17 -42.20 -64.11
CA TYR A 57 -14.49 -41.57 -63.95
C TYR A 57 -14.55 -40.10 -63.48
N ILE A 58 -15.62 -39.46 -63.94
CA ILE A 58 -15.88 -38.01 -64.04
C ILE A 58 -17.38 -37.83 -63.80
N GLY A 59 -17.81 -36.82 -63.04
CA GLY A 59 -19.22 -36.50 -62.87
C GLY A 59 -19.50 -35.60 -61.67
N SER A 60 -20.65 -34.93 -61.68
CA SER A 60 -20.99 -33.86 -60.73
C SER A 60 -22.46 -33.90 -60.32
N LEU A 61 -22.72 -33.28 -59.16
CA LEU A 61 -23.95 -32.56 -58.80
C LEU A 61 -25.14 -33.33 -58.17
N GLU A 62 -25.91 -32.54 -57.42
CA GLU A 62 -27.32 -32.72 -57.03
C GLU A 62 -27.68 -33.81 -56.00
N SER A 63 -28.96 -33.81 -55.61
CA SER A 63 -29.35 -33.90 -54.18
C SER A 63 -30.57 -34.79 -53.90
N PHE A 64 -30.80 -34.97 -52.59
CA PHE A 64 -32.07 -35.36 -51.96
C PHE A 64 -32.40 -36.85 -51.80
N ASP A 65 -33.43 -37.06 -50.97
CA ASP A 65 -34.15 -38.29 -50.60
C ASP A 65 -33.35 -39.42 -49.88
N GLY A 66 -33.80 -39.73 -48.66
CA GLY A 66 -33.22 -40.77 -47.82
C GLY A 66 -34.08 -42.03 -47.76
N LYS A 67 -33.88 -42.98 -48.69
CA LYS A 67 -34.04 -44.43 -48.44
C LYS A 67 -33.48 -45.33 -49.56
N ALA A 68 -32.98 -46.49 -49.13
CA ALA A 68 -32.57 -47.67 -49.91
C ALA A 68 -31.23 -47.61 -50.70
N VAL A 69 -30.75 -48.79 -51.09
CA VAL A 69 -29.33 -49.10 -51.42
C VAL A 69 -29.27 -50.12 -52.57
N ARG A 70 -28.32 -49.99 -53.53
CA ARG A 70 -27.59 -51.12 -54.18
C ARG A 70 -26.52 -50.71 -55.23
N SER A 71 -25.26 -51.02 -54.92
CA SER A 71 -24.20 -51.61 -55.76
C SER A 71 -24.12 -51.34 -57.29
N LEU A 72 -22.93 -50.93 -57.75
CA LEU A 72 -22.38 -51.27 -59.07
C LEU A 72 -21.17 -52.22 -58.94
N LYS A 73 -20.75 -52.87 -60.03
CA LYS A 73 -19.94 -54.12 -59.98
C LYS A 73 -18.98 -54.29 -61.17
N ARG A 74 -17.73 -54.70 -60.90
CA ARG A 74 -16.75 -55.23 -61.85
C ARG A 74 -15.78 -56.11 -61.06
N ASP A 75 -15.87 -57.45 -61.04
CA ASP A 75 -15.62 -58.43 -62.11
C ASP A 75 -14.12 -58.64 -62.41
N GLY A 76 -13.68 -59.91 -62.47
CA GLY A 76 -12.28 -60.26 -62.79
C GLY A 76 -11.33 -60.65 -61.62
N LYS A 77 -11.76 -61.53 -60.70
CA LYS A 77 -10.95 -62.27 -59.69
C LYS A 77 -10.41 -61.50 -58.45
N THR A 78 -10.61 -62.14 -57.28
CA THR A 78 -9.86 -62.01 -56.02
C THR A 78 -9.76 -60.64 -55.33
N ASN A 79 -10.87 -60.25 -54.72
CA ASN A 79 -10.97 -59.56 -53.42
C ASN A 79 -9.97 -58.42 -53.09
N THR A 80 -10.33 -57.20 -53.48
CA THR A 80 -10.33 -56.08 -52.53
C THR A 80 -11.51 -55.16 -52.86
N SER A 81 -12.34 -54.85 -51.87
CA SER A 81 -13.46 -53.90 -52.05
C SER A 81 -12.96 -52.48 -51.76
N THR A 82 -12.66 -51.72 -52.81
CA THR A 82 -12.39 -50.27 -52.74
C THR A 82 -13.69 -49.50 -52.47
N ASN A 83 -14.19 -49.61 -51.23
CA ASN A 83 -15.18 -48.67 -50.73
C ASN A 83 -14.45 -47.36 -50.37
N PHE A 84 -14.64 -46.33 -51.18
CA PHE A 84 -14.59 -44.95 -50.68
C PHE A 84 -15.59 -44.85 -49.52
N ASN A 85 -15.17 -44.26 -48.40
CA ASN A 85 -16.08 -43.85 -47.34
C ASN A 85 -15.65 -42.50 -46.78
N TYR A 86 -16.57 -41.54 -46.84
CA TYR A 86 -16.55 -40.38 -45.95
C TYR A 86 -16.54 -40.87 -44.50
N PHE A 87 -15.75 -40.23 -43.63
CA PHE A 87 -16.03 -40.24 -42.20
C PHE A 87 -16.72 -38.95 -41.79
N HIS A 88 -18.05 -39.00 -41.82
CA HIS A 88 -18.85 -38.24 -40.88
C HIS A 88 -18.42 -38.59 -39.46
N TYR A 89 -18.36 -37.60 -38.57
CA TYR A 89 -18.71 -37.81 -37.16
C TYR A 89 -19.83 -36.81 -36.81
N SER A 90 -21.05 -37.33 -36.80
CA SER A 90 -22.28 -36.58 -36.54
C SER A 90 -23.09 -37.26 -35.43
N THR A 91 -22.46 -37.39 -34.26
CA THR A 91 -23.09 -37.71 -32.98
C THR A 91 -22.29 -37.01 -31.88
N PRO A 92 -22.79 -35.91 -31.31
CA PRO A 92 -22.26 -35.39 -30.06
C PRO A 92 -22.50 -36.35 -28.89
N LEU A 93 -21.78 -36.17 -27.77
CA LEU A 93 -22.04 -36.93 -26.55
C LEU A 93 -23.50 -36.72 -26.09
N PRO A 94 -24.25 -37.78 -25.72
CA PRO A 94 -25.58 -37.62 -25.17
C PRO A 94 -25.55 -37.22 -23.69
N ASP A 95 -26.59 -36.49 -23.25
CA ASP A 95 -26.91 -36.24 -21.85
C ASP A 95 -27.32 -37.54 -21.12
N ASP A 96 -27.62 -37.42 -19.82
CA ASP A 96 -28.04 -38.56 -18.99
C ASP A 96 -29.42 -39.14 -19.39
N ASN A 97 -30.15 -38.50 -20.31
CA ASN A 97 -31.43 -38.94 -20.86
C ASN A 97 -31.33 -39.48 -22.31
N GLY A 98 -30.18 -39.31 -22.98
CA GLY A 98 -29.94 -39.75 -24.36
C GLY A 98 -29.95 -38.65 -25.44
N ASN A 99 -30.13 -37.37 -25.09
CA ASN A 99 -30.20 -36.25 -26.03
C ASN A 99 -28.80 -35.74 -26.44
N PRO A 100 -28.47 -35.49 -27.72
CA PRO A 100 -27.11 -35.09 -28.12
C PRO A 100 -26.76 -33.64 -27.72
N ILE A 101 -25.66 -33.45 -26.99
CA ILE A 101 -25.15 -32.15 -26.51
C ILE A 101 -24.38 -31.44 -27.65
N PRO A 102 -24.87 -30.35 -28.28
CA PRO A 102 -24.29 -29.79 -29.50
C PRO A 102 -22.79 -29.45 -29.43
N LEU A 103 -22.06 -29.61 -30.54
CA LEU A 103 -20.62 -29.32 -30.65
C LEU A 103 -20.22 -27.86 -30.36
N SER A 104 -21.19 -26.95 -30.26
CA SER A 104 -20.99 -25.53 -29.92
C SER A 104 -20.68 -25.26 -28.45
N THR A 105 -20.64 -26.27 -27.58
CA THR A 105 -20.43 -26.12 -26.12
C THR A 105 -19.07 -26.63 -25.63
N ALA A 106 -18.05 -26.66 -26.48
CA ALA A 106 -16.72 -27.19 -26.15
C ALA A 106 -15.62 -26.12 -26.26
N ASN A 107 -14.85 -25.94 -25.19
CA ASN A 107 -13.66 -25.06 -25.18
C ASN A 107 -12.52 -25.70 -25.99
N TYR A 108 -11.77 -24.91 -26.74
CA TYR A 108 -10.65 -25.38 -27.56
C TYR A 108 -9.50 -24.37 -27.65
N ILE A 109 -8.33 -24.87 -28.05
CA ILE A 109 -7.09 -24.10 -28.19
C ILE A 109 -6.52 -24.35 -29.58
N VAL A 110 -6.10 -23.29 -30.26
CA VAL A 110 -5.37 -23.36 -31.54
C VAL A 110 -3.95 -22.86 -31.31
N ILE A 111 -2.97 -23.68 -31.72
CA ILE A 111 -1.55 -23.33 -31.72
C ILE A 111 -1.04 -23.50 -33.15
N GLU A 112 -0.70 -22.38 -33.79
CA GLU A 112 0.04 -22.41 -35.05
C GLU A 112 1.55 -22.33 -34.78
N TYR A 113 2.30 -23.29 -35.32
CA TYR A 113 3.75 -23.27 -35.25
C TYR A 113 4.43 -23.84 -36.50
N TYR A 114 5.66 -23.38 -36.74
CA TYR A 114 6.52 -23.79 -37.83
C TYR A 114 7.91 -24.13 -37.27
N TYR A 115 8.66 -24.95 -38.00
CA TYR A 115 10.05 -25.31 -37.70
C TYR A 115 10.90 -25.06 -38.95
N ALA A 116 12.12 -24.56 -38.73
CA ALA A 116 13.16 -24.54 -39.75
C ALA A 116 14.52 -24.81 -39.10
N SER A 117 15.23 -25.79 -39.67
CA SER A 117 16.66 -26.01 -39.42
C SER A 117 17.46 -25.31 -40.53
N PRO A 118 18.74 -24.94 -40.32
CA PRO A 118 19.48 -24.09 -41.26
C PRO A 118 19.57 -24.58 -42.72
N ASP A 119 19.43 -25.89 -42.94
CA ASP A 119 19.60 -26.53 -44.25
C ASP A 119 18.29 -26.87 -44.98
N GLU A 120 17.11 -26.57 -44.42
CA GLU A 120 15.80 -26.87 -45.01
C GLU A 120 14.87 -25.64 -45.13
N SER A 121 14.00 -25.64 -46.14
CA SER A 121 12.95 -24.62 -46.28
C SER A 121 11.82 -24.86 -45.27
N PRO A 122 11.23 -23.82 -44.66
CA PRO A 122 10.20 -23.98 -43.63
C PRO A 122 8.98 -24.72 -44.18
N ALA A 123 8.66 -25.86 -43.56
CA ALA A 123 7.51 -26.69 -43.90
C ALA A 123 6.44 -26.62 -42.80
N LEU A 124 5.18 -26.65 -43.19
CA LEU A 124 4.05 -26.74 -42.26
C LEU A 124 3.96 -28.16 -41.69
N VAL A 125 4.46 -28.37 -40.47
CA VAL A 125 4.55 -29.71 -39.85
C VAL A 125 3.16 -30.22 -39.39
N GLY A 126 2.18 -29.34 -39.19
CA GLY A 126 0.77 -29.72 -39.29
C GLY A 126 -0.21 -28.91 -38.41
N ASN A 127 -1.40 -28.63 -38.96
CA ASN A 127 -2.50 -28.01 -38.22
C ASN A 127 -3.22 -29.08 -37.36
N LYS A 128 -2.96 -29.11 -36.05
CA LYS A 128 -3.70 -29.98 -35.11
C LYS A 128 -4.78 -29.21 -34.36
N MET A 129 -6.04 -29.40 -34.77
CA MET A 129 -7.18 -29.16 -33.88
C MET A 129 -7.24 -30.30 -32.84
N GLY A 130 -7.13 -29.96 -31.56
CA GLY A 130 -7.36 -30.87 -30.44
C GLY A 130 -8.70 -30.57 -29.78
N TRP A 131 -9.63 -31.53 -29.81
CA TRP A 131 -10.90 -31.44 -29.09
C TRP A 131 -10.77 -32.10 -27.72
N ILE A 132 -11.17 -31.41 -26.65
CA ILE A 132 -11.31 -31.98 -25.31
C ILE A 132 -12.77 -31.78 -24.89
N GLN A 133 -13.56 -32.86 -24.94
CA GLN A 133 -14.94 -32.87 -24.46
C GLN A 133 -15.02 -33.75 -23.20
N GLY A 134 -15.07 -33.12 -22.03
CA GLY A 134 -15.20 -33.81 -20.74
C GLY A 134 -16.67 -34.04 -20.36
N ARG A 135 -16.95 -35.17 -19.69
CA ARG A 135 -18.25 -35.47 -19.06
C ARG A 135 -18.00 -35.89 -17.62
N VAL A 136 -18.81 -35.38 -16.68
CA VAL A 136 -18.80 -35.80 -15.27
C VAL A 136 -20.15 -36.46 -14.97
N THR A 137 -20.17 -37.78 -14.83
CA THR A 137 -21.38 -38.56 -14.48
C THR A 137 -21.41 -38.96 -13.01
N SER A 138 -22.55 -38.82 -12.35
CA SER A 138 -22.81 -39.37 -11.02
C SER A 138 -23.37 -40.80 -11.12
N GLY A 139 -22.62 -41.79 -10.64
CA GLY A 139 -23.02 -43.21 -10.67
C GLY A 139 -22.55 -44.00 -9.45
N ASN A 140 -23.45 -44.78 -8.85
CA ASN A 140 -23.19 -45.50 -7.60
C ASN A 140 -22.40 -46.82 -7.80
N ARG A 141 -21.06 -46.77 -7.76
CA ARG A 141 -20.15 -47.78 -7.15
C ARG A 141 -18.67 -47.38 -7.31
N PHE A 142 -17.81 -47.89 -6.42
CA PHE A 142 -16.37 -47.60 -6.36
C PHE A 142 -15.61 -47.95 -7.65
N ALA A 143 -15.32 -46.94 -8.47
CA ALA A 143 -14.02 -46.71 -9.15
C ALA A 143 -14.10 -45.36 -9.90
N GLU A 144 -13.09 -44.52 -9.77
CA GLU A 144 -13.00 -43.29 -10.57
C GLU A 144 -12.51 -43.60 -11.98
N TYR A 145 -13.36 -43.34 -12.99
CA TYR A 145 -12.98 -43.41 -14.40
C TYR A 145 -13.56 -42.21 -15.14
N ILE A 146 -12.67 -41.39 -15.72
CA ILE A 146 -13.01 -40.41 -16.75
C ILE A 146 -12.73 -41.08 -18.09
N GLU A 147 -13.77 -41.41 -18.87
CA GLU A 147 -13.59 -41.98 -20.21
C GLU A 147 -13.17 -40.89 -21.22
N PHE A 148 -11.87 -40.80 -21.50
CA PHE A 148 -11.34 -40.02 -22.63
C PHE A 148 -11.36 -40.84 -23.92
N ALA A 149 -12.28 -40.53 -24.84
CA ALA A 149 -12.43 -41.24 -26.12
C ALA A 149 -11.41 -40.76 -27.18
N TRP A 150 -10.21 -41.36 -27.20
CA TRP A 150 -9.20 -41.09 -28.23
C TRP A 150 -9.42 -41.91 -29.51
N ASN A 151 -9.69 -41.24 -30.63
CA ASN A 151 -9.90 -41.90 -31.92
C ASN A 151 -8.63 -41.85 -32.80
N THR A 152 -7.90 -42.96 -32.91
CA THR A 152 -6.66 -43.03 -33.71
C THR A 152 -6.54 -44.32 -34.53
N ARG A 153 -6.29 -44.17 -35.84
CA ARG A 153 -5.64 -45.18 -36.69
C ARG A 153 -5.08 -44.52 -37.94
N VAL A 154 -3.77 -44.64 -38.14
CA VAL A 154 -3.07 -44.29 -39.38
C VAL A 154 -2.80 -45.58 -40.16
N MET A 155 -2.91 -45.54 -41.48
CA MET A 155 -2.32 -46.55 -42.37
C MET A 155 -1.36 -45.84 -43.33
N SER A 156 -0.21 -46.47 -43.56
CA SER A 156 0.57 -46.33 -44.80
C SER A 156 1.38 -47.61 -45.02
N ARG A 157 1.32 -48.15 -46.23
CA ARG A 157 2.17 -49.27 -46.68
C ARG A 157 3.59 -48.83 -47.02
N ASN A 158 4.49 -49.82 -47.09
CA ASN A 158 5.84 -49.75 -47.65
C ASN A 158 6.82 -48.83 -46.88
N GLY A 159 7.33 -49.33 -45.74
CA GLY A 159 8.34 -48.63 -44.95
C GLY A 159 9.79 -49.03 -45.25
N MET A 160 10.72 -48.24 -44.72
CA MET A 160 12.09 -48.65 -44.42
C MET A 160 12.38 -48.40 -42.94
N VAL A 161 12.89 -49.42 -42.25
CA VAL A 161 13.49 -49.42 -40.90
C VAL A 161 12.71 -48.66 -39.80
N ALA A 162 11.98 -49.40 -38.97
CA ALA A 162 11.42 -48.87 -37.73
C ALA A 162 12.39 -49.00 -36.55
N ASN A 163 12.40 -47.99 -35.67
CA ASN A 163 12.62 -48.18 -34.24
C ASN A 163 11.80 -47.15 -33.44
N LYS A 164 11.35 -47.56 -32.26
CA LYS A 164 10.46 -46.90 -31.29
C LYS A 164 10.22 -45.38 -31.46
N TRP A 165 8.96 -45.03 -31.70
CA TRP A 165 8.36 -43.78 -31.22
C TRP A 165 7.32 -44.18 -30.17
N ASP A 166 7.65 -44.09 -28.89
CA ASP A 166 6.76 -44.52 -27.81
C ASP A 166 5.74 -43.41 -27.49
N LYS A 167 4.47 -43.69 -27.83
CA LYS A 167 3.22 -43.22 -27.21
C LYS A 167 3.16 -41.79 -26.61
N LEU A 168 2.09 -41.06 -26.94
CA LEU A 168 1.48 -40.13 -25.98
C LEU A 168 0.90 -40.95 -24.80
N VAL A 169 1.73 -41.26 -23.82
CA VAL A 169 1.28 -41.60 -22.47
C VAL A 169 1.08 -40.28 -21.75
N LEU A 170 -0.16 -39.96 -21.38
CA LEU A 170 -0.36 -39.15 -20.18
C LEU A 170 0.02 -40.07 -19.00
N PRO A 171 1.12 -39.81 -18.27
CA PRO A 171 1.30 -40.48 -16.99
C PRO A 171 0.18 -39.96 -16.09
N PHE A 172 -0.79 -40.81 -15.80
CA PHE A 172 -1.28 -40.88 -14.44
C PHE A 172 -0.05 -41.23 -13.60
N ASP A 173 0.32 -40.34 -12.67
CA ASP A 173 1.44 -40.61 -11.79
C ASP A 173 0.99 -41.59 -10.70
N GLU A 174 1.35 -42.86 -10.87
CA GLU A 174 1.13 -43.90 -9.85
C GLU A 174 1.87 -43.57 -8.54
N SER A 175 2.80 -42.58 -8.52
CA SER A 175 3.43 -42.09 -7.29
C SER A 175 2.52 -41.25 -6.38
N LEU A 176 1.29 -40.91 -6.79
CA LEU A 176 0.23 -40.51 -5.83
C LEU A 176 -0.10 -41.64 -4.83
N GLY A 177 0.41 -42.85 -5.04
CA GLY A 177 0.36 -43.97 -4.10
C GLY A 177 1.06 -43.78 -2.74
N ASN A 178 1.48 -42.56 -2.33
CA ASN A 178 1.79 -42.30 -0.91
C ASN A 178 1.75 -40.83 -0.42
N THR A 179 0.96 -39.94 -1.03
CA THR A 179 0.58 -38.65 -0.38
C THR A 179 -0.70 -38.85 0.43
N LYS A 180 -0.74 -38.33 1.67
CA LYS A 180 -1.75 -38.73 2.66
C LYS A 180 -3.14 -38.07 2.51
N ASP A 181 -3.28 -37.12 1.59
CA ASP A 181 -4.53 -36.38 1.34
C ASP A 181 -5.02 -36.58 -0.10
N ASN A 182 -6.18 -37.24 -0.24
CA ASN A 182 -6.86 -37.45 -1.51
C ASN A 182 -8.04 -36.47 -1.65
N THR A 183 -7.80 -35.23 -2.06
CA THR A 183 -8.88 -34.24 -2.29
C THR A 183 -8.72 -33.42 -3.58
N LEU A 184 -8.82 -34.07 -4.75
CA LEU A 184 -9.15 -33.35 -5.99
C LEU A 184 -10.58 -32.80 -5.89
N ARG A 185 -10.72 -31.46 -5.92
CA ARG A 185 -11.99 -30.79 -5.63
C ARG A 185 -12.83 -30.62 -6.91
N ARG A 186 -14.14 -30.90 -6.78
CA ARG A 186 -15.11 -30.97 -7.89
C ARG A 186 -15.42 -29.68 -8.65
N GLY A 187 -14.68 -28.59 -8.42
CA GLY A 187 -14.82 -27.30 -9.12
C GLY A 187 -13.82 -27.10 -10.27
N GLU A 188 -12.74 -27.87 -10.34
CA GLU A 188 -11.57 -27.56 -11.17
C GLU A 188 -11.61 -28.19 -12.57
N VAL A 189 -12.60 -27.81 -13.40
CA VAL A 189 -12.69 -28.29 -14.81
C VAL A 189 -12.56 -27.16 -15.83
N TYR A 190 -11.59 -26.27 -15.60
CA TYR A 190 -11.01 -25.44 -16.65
C TYR A 190 -9.64 -25.99 -17.07
N LEU A 191 -9.66 -26.89 -18.06
CA LEU A 191 -8.55 -27.28 -18.96
C LEU A 191 -7.14 -27.34 -18.31
N GLN A 192 -6.99 -28.15 -17.26
CA GLN A 192 -5.85 -28.17 -16.32
C GLN A 192 -4.43 -28.46 -16.89
N GLN A 193 -4.25 -28.85 -18.16
CA GLN A 193 -2.90 -29.15 -18.70
C GLN A 193 -2.67 -28.67 -20.15
N LEU A 194 -1.70 -27.77 -20.31
CA LEU A 194 -0.87 -27.64 -21.51
C LEU A 194 0.56 -28.09 -21.17
N LYS A 195 0.93 -29.32 -21.55
CA LYS A 195 2.34 -29.75 -21.56
C LYS A 195 2.95 -29.46 -22.94
N PHE A 196 3.79 -28.44 -23.02
CA PHE A 196 4.75 -28.30 -24.12
C PHE A 196 5.84 -29.35 -23.94
N TYR A 197 5.75 -30.46 -24.67
CA TYR A 197 6.89 -31.36 -24.81
C TYR A 197 7.94 -30.69 -25.71
N PRO A 198 9.24 -30.72 -25.36
CA PRO A 198 10.27 -30.46 -26.35
C PRO A 198 10.15 -31.49 -27.47
N LEU A 199 10.46 -31.09 -28.70
CA LEU A 199 10.57 -32.02 -29.81
C LEU A 199 11.73 -32.98 -29.52
N GLU A 200 11.48 -34.29 -29.42
CA GLU A 200 12.52 -35.32 -29.20
C GLU A 200 13.40 -35.61 -30.44
N LYS A 201 13.65 -34.56 -31.23
CA LYS A 201 14.77 -34.46 -32.16
C LYS A 201 15.66 -33.37 -31.58
N ASP A 202 16.91 -33.69 -31.22
CA ASP A 202 17.89 -32.73 -30.67
C ASP A 202 17.85 -31.42 -31.46
N MET A 203 17.23 -30.39 -30.90
CA MET A 203 17.19 -29.08 -31.55
C MET A 203 18.59 -28.49 -31.49
N GLY A 204 19.15 -28.19 -32.65
CA GLY A 204 20.47 -27.56 -32.74
C GLY A 204 20.46 -26.23 -31.99
N LYS A 205 21.61 -25.82 -31.44
CA LYS A 205 21.75 -24.53 -30.71
C LYS A 205 21.40 -23.29 -31.58
N ASP A 206 21.19 -23.50 -32.88
CA ASP A 206 20.81 -22.47 -33.86
C ASP A 206 19.48 -22.76 -34.59
N ASP A 207 18.74 -23.82 -34.22
CA ASP A 207 17.38 -24.08 -34.73
C ASP A 207 16.38 -23.00 -34.26
N ALA A 208 15.35 -22.74 -35.07
CA ALA A 208 14.32 -21.75 -34.78
C ALA A 208 12.93 -22.39 -34.64
N LEU A 209 12.24 -22.02 -33.56
CA LEU A 209 10.83 -22.37 -33.31
C LEU A 209 9.98 -21.13 -33.60
N TYR A 210 9.02 -21.25 -34.50
CA TYR A 210 8.16 -20.13 -34.90
C TYR A 210 6.77 -20.40 -34.34
N ILE A 211 6.31 -19.58 -33.39
CA ILE A 211 4.91 -19.58 -32.91
C ILE A 211 4.27 -18.29 -33.41
N SER A 212 3.26 -18.38 -34.28
CA SER A 212 2.60 -17.20 -34.85
C SER A 212 1.56 -16.61 -33.89
N SER A 213 0.79 -17.47 -33.22
CA SER A 213 -0.15 -17.12 -32.15
C SER A 213 -0.55 -18.36 -31.35
N VAL A 214 -0.95 -18.16 -30.10
CA VAL A 214 -1.78 -19.11 -29.35
C VAL A 214 -3.14 -18.46 -29.15
N THR A 215 -4.19 -19.10 -29.66
CA THR A 215 -5.55 -18.57 -29.65
C THR A 215 -6.45 -19.44 -28.77
N PHE A 216 -7.14 -18.80 -27.85
CA PHE A 216 -8.13 -19.41 -26.95
C PHE A 216 -9.53 -18.94 -27.33
N GLN A 217 -10.52 -19.85 -27.31
CA GLN A 217 -11.94 -19.50 -27.21
C GLN A 217 -12.54 -20.05 -25.91
N SER A 218 -13.40 -19.24 -25.30
CA SER A 218 -14.24 -19.58 -24.15
C SER A 218 -15.69 -19.19 -24.45
N TRP A 219 -16.64 -20.02 -24.00
CA TRP A 219 -18.07 -19.74 -24.07
C TRP A 219 -18.66 -19.63 -22.67
N ASP A 220 -19.49 -18.60 -22.44
CA ASP A 220 -20.30 -18.42 -21.22
C ASP A 220 -21.76 -18.75 -21.55
N PRO A 221 -22.37 -19.75 -20.89
CA PRO A 221 -23.77 -20.11 -21.13
C PRO A 221 -24.79 -19.07 -20.68
N ASP A 222 -24.44 -18.16 -19.75
CA ASP A 222 -25.40 -17.30 -19.07
C ASP A 222 -25.46 -15.85 -19.63
N THR A 223 -24.47 -15.38 -20.41
CA THR A 223 -24.39 -13.94 -20.79
C THR A 223 -24.27 -13.57 -22.28
N ASP A 224 -23.66 -14.38 -23.16
CA ASP A 224 -23.47 -14.00 -24.59
C ASP A 224 -23.61 -15.21 -25.55
N PRO A 225 -24.45 -15.13 -26.62
CA PRO A 225 -24.47 -16.12 -27.70
C PRO A 225 -23.24 -16.09 -28.64
N GLY A 226 -22.30 -15.17 -28.47
CA GLY A 226 -21.07 -15.03 -29.25
C GLY A 226 -19.83 -15.68 -28.61
N PHE A 227 -18.92 -16.19 -29.44
CA PHE A 227 -17.60 -16.66 -29.00
C PHE A 227 -16.61 -15.50 -28.86
N THR A 228 -15.82 -15.48 -27.78
CA THR A 228 -14.72 -14.52 -27.61
C THR A 228 -13.36 -15.18 -27.89
N GLU A 229 -12.61 -14.65 -28.86
CA GLU A 229 -11.24 -15.06 -29.18
C GLU A 229 -10.20 -14.22 -28.42
N ARG A 230 -9.13 -14.87 -27.92
CA ARG A 230 -8.02 -14.22 -27.21
C ARG A 230 -6.68 -14.75 -27.72
N ASN A 231 -5.73 -13.86 -27.98
CA ASN A 231 -4.42 -14.18 -28.56
C ASN A 231 -3.27 -13.84 -27.62
N VAL A 232 -2.37 -14.78 -27.37
CA VAL A 232 -1.09 -14.53 -26.67
C VAL A 232 -0.03 -14.07 -27.68
N SER A 233 0.74 -13.05 -27.30
CA SER A 233 1.81 -12.44 -28.08
C SER A 233 3.17 -12.60 -27.39
N PHE A 234 4.21 -12.89 -28.16
CA PHE A 234 5.58 -13.07 -27.68
C PHE A 234 6.46 -11.88 -28.08
N TYR A 235 7.51 -11.59 -27.31
CA TYR A 235 8.48 -10.53 -27.57
C TYR A 235 9.91 -11.07 -27.43
N ALA A 236 10.87 -10.47 -28.15
CA ALA A 236 12.26 -10.94 -28.16
C ALA A 236 13.09 -10.39 -26.98
N SER A 237 12.68 -9.25 -26.40
CA SER A 237 13.29 -8.65 -25.22
C SER A 237 12.29 -7.80 -24.45
N LEU A 238 12.60 -7.47 -23.19
CA LEU A 238 11.85 -6.48 -22.41
C LEU A 238 11.89 -5.08 -23.07
N GLU A 239 13.03 -4.73 -23.66
CA GLU A 239 13.27 -3.42 -24.30
C GLU A 239 12.43 -3.22 -25.58
N ASP A 240 11.98 -4.31 -26.22
CA ASP A 240 11.03 -4.26 -27.35
C ASP A 240 9.59 -4.04 -26.88
N TYR A 241 9.19 -4.69 -25.78
CA TYR A 241 7.87 -4.54 -25.17
C TYR A 241 7.65 -3.12 -24.64
N GLU A 242 8.61 -2.59 -23.87
CA GLU A 242 8.53 -1.23 -23.28
C GLU A 242 8.50 -0.11 -24.33
N LYS A 243 8.97 -0.37 -25.57
CA LYS A 243 8.90 0.56 -26.70
C LYS A 243 7.64 0.40 -27.55
N GLY A 244 6.74 -0.53 -27.22
CA GLY A 244 5.55 -0.83 -28.02
C GLY A 244 5.86 -1.40 -29.40
N ALA A 245 6.93 -2.18 -29.53
CA ALA A 245 7.24 -2.88 -30.77
C ALA A 245 6.15 -3.90 -31.13
N ALA A 246 6.05 -4.25 -32.42
CA ALA A 246 5.15 -5.32 -32.84
C ALA A 246 5.62 -6.69 -32.28
N PRO A 247 4.70 -7.59 -31.88
CA PRO A 247 5.05 -8.92 -31.38
C PRO A 247 6.05 -9.67 -32.27
N ALA A 248 7.02 -10.33 -31.62
CA ALA A 248 8.11 -11.03 -32.27
C ALA A 248 7.61 -12.29 -32.99
N LYS A 249 7.40 -12.18 -34.30
CA LYS A 249 7.00 -13.29 -35.20
C LYS A 249 8.07 -14.41 -35.33
N THR A 250 9.20 -14.29 -34.63
CA THR A 250 10.33 -15.22 -34.69
C THR A 250 11.17 -15.03 -33.43
N VAL A 251 11.41 -16.10 -32.68
CA VAL A 251 12.35 -16.15 -31.55
C VAL A 251 13.16 -17.43 -31.70
N LYS A 252 14.47 -17.39 -31.44
CA LYS A 252 15.29 -18.61 -31.40
C LYS A 252 15.26 -19.18 -29.99
N VAL A 253 15.18 -20.50 -29.86
CA VAL A 253 14.97 -21.16 -28.55
C VAL A 253 16.08 -20.80 -27.54
N LYS A 254 17.33 -20.66 -28.00
CA LYS A 254 18.48 -20.27 -27.18
C LYS A 254 18.49 -18.80 -26.72
N ASP A 255 17.67 -17.94 -27.31
CA ASP A 255 17.65 -16.49 -27.09
C ASP A 255 16.37 -16.07 -26.32
N LEU A 256 15.60 -17.03 -25.78
CA LEU A 256 14.30 -16.85 -25.14
C LEU A 256 14.46 -16.81 -23.60
N GLU A 257 14.85 -15.65 -23.06
CA GLU A 257 15.16 -15.48 -21.63
C GLU A 257 13.94 -15.11 -20.75
N TYR A 258 12.86 -14.57 -21.34
CA TYR A 258 11.72 -14.00 -20.61
C TYR A 258 10.37 -14.48 -21.15
N ILE A 259 9.39 -14.63 -20.25
CA ILE A 259 7.97 -14.78 -20.60
C ILE A 259 7.15 -13.80 -19.75
N THR A 260 6.30 -13.01 -20.42
CA THR A 260 5.32 -12.12 -19.79
C THR A 260 4.00 -12.87 -19.65
N ILE A 261 3.44 -12.93 -18.44
CA ILE A 261 2.16 -13.62 -18.21
C ILE A 261 1.01 -12.60 -18.42
N PRO A 262 0.02 -12.90 -19.28
CA PRO A 262 -1.00 -11.94 -19.66
C PRO A 262 -1.97 -11.59 -18.52
N GLU A 263 -2.56 -10.39 -18.61
CA GLU A 263 -3.68 -9.98 -17.76
C GLU A 263 -4.92 -10.83 -18.01
N PHE A 264 -5.44 -11.41 -16.93
CA PHE A 264 -6.70 -12.13 -16.98
C PHE A 264 -7.87 -11.15 -16.98
N SER A 265 -8.65 -11.15 -18.06
CA SER A 265 -9.63 -10.10 -18.37
C SER A 265 -10.95 -10.67 -18.90
N SER A 266 -11.55 -11.64 -18.20
CA SER A 266 -12.96 -11.98 -18.42
C SER A 266 -13.87 -11.06 -17.59
N ALA A 267 -15.13 -10.95 -18.00
CA ALA A 267 -16.17 -10.70 -17.01
C ALA A 267 -16.21 -11.95 -16.11
N LEU A 268 -15.78 -11.80 -14.86
CA LEU A 268 -16.02 -12.79 -13.82
C LEU A 268 -17.40 -12.53 -13.19
N PRO A 269 -18.01 -13.50 -12.49
CA PRO A 269 -19.09 -13.19 -11.55
C PRO A 269 -18.70 -12.05 -10.62
N GLU A 270 -19.63 -11.18 -10.22
CA GLU A 270 -19.35 -9.96 -9.44
C GLU A 270 -18.59 -10.22 -8.12
N ASN A 271 -18.66 -11.45 -7.61
CA ASN A 271 -18.02 -11.92 -6.39
C ASN A 271 -16.73 -12.75 -6.63
N MET A 272 -16.11 -12.66 -7.80
CA MET A 272 -14.89 -13.40 -8.14
C MET A 272 -13.89 -12.49 -8.84
N ALA A 273 -12.67 -12.42 -8.31
CA ALA A 273 -11.56 -11.66 -8.88
C ALA A 273 -10.44 -12.61 -9.32
N PHE A 274 -9.72 -12.25 -10.39
CA PHE A 274 -8.42 -12.83 -10.64
C PHE A 274 -7.41 -12.28 -9.61
N LYS A 275 -6.62 -13.16 -9.00
CA LYS A 275 -5.64 -12.81 -7.97
C LYS A 275 -4.21 -12.81 -8.53
N GLU A 276 -3.74 -13.98 -8.96
CA GLU A 276 -2.34 -14.25 -9.29
C GLU A 276 -2.18 -15.48 -10.18
N TRP A 277 -0.98 -15.68 -10.74
CA TRP A 277 -0.61 -16.92 -11.42
C TRP A 277 0.33 -17.74 -10.53
N GLN A 278 -0.05 -18.93 -10.09
CA GLN A 278 0.76 -19.79 -9.22
C GLN A 278 1.42 -20.91 -10.03
N SER A 279 2.71 -21.18 -9.79
CA SER A 279 3.38 -22.38 -10.31
C SER A 279 2.91 -23.63 -9.58
N VAL A 280 2.31 -24.57 -10.33
CA VAL A 280 1.86 -25.91 -9.89
C VAL A 280 3.01 -26.79 -9.36
N LYS A 281 4.26 -26.39 -9.58
CA LYS A 281 5.46 -27.23 -9.36
C LYS A 281 6.48 -26.65 -8.38
N THR A 282 6.41 -25.34 -8.12
CA THR A 282 7.38 -24.60 -7.30
C THR A 282 6.73 -23.58 -6.35
N ASP A 283 5.39 -23.50 -6.31
CA ASP A 283 4.60 -22.50 -5.55
C ASP A 283 5.00 -21.03 -5.80
N LYS A 284 5.75 -20.79 -6.88
CA LYS A 284 6.18 -19.46 -7.31
C LYS A 284 4.98 -18.66 -7.83
N ILE A 285 4.64 -17.63 -7.08
CA ILE A 285 3.58 -16.66 -7.41
C ILE A 285 4.10 -15.66 -8.45
N CYS A 286 3.26 -15.33 -9.44
CA CYS A 286 3.55 -14.39 -10.51
C CYS A 286 2.38 -13.43 -10.74
N SER A 287 2.69 -12.14 -10.85
CA SER A 287 1.75 -11.04 -11.10
C SER A 287 1.50 -10.84 -12.61
N PRO A 288 0.28 -10.44 -13.03
CA PRO A 288 0.01 -10.06 -14.41
C PRO A 288 0.91 -8.95 -14.95
N GLY A 289 1.12 -8.93 -16.27
CA GLY A 289 1.89 -7.88 -16.97
C GLY A 289 3.39 -7.86 -16.64
N THR A 290 3.81 -8.63 -15.62
CA THR A 290 5.19 -8.72 -15.16
C THR A 290 5.94 -9.75 -16.00
N SER A 291 7.15 -9.40 -16.43
CA SER A 291 8.00 -10.29 -17.22
C SER A 291 8.93 -11.08 -16.31
N TYR A 292 8.83 -12.40 -16.35
CA TYR A 292 9.63 -13.30 -15.53
C TYR A 292 10.77 -13.89 -16.35
N GLN A 293 11.99 -13.88 -15.80
CA GLN A 293 13.12 -14.56 -16.40
C GLN A 293 12.97 -16.07 -16.18
N PHE A 294 13.11 -16.85 -17.26
CA PHE A 294 12.95 -18.31 -17.24
C PHE A 294 14.24 -19.01 -17.68
N CYS A 295 14.76 -19.87 -16.80
CA CYS A 295 15.87 -20.76 -17.14
C CYS A 295 15.35 -21.97 -17.92
N LEU A 296 15.72 -22.07 -19.19
CA LEU A 296 15.42 -23.24 -20.04
C LEU A 296 15.86 -24.54 -19.34
N GLY A 297 14.91 -25.44 -19.11
CA GLY A 297 15.12 -26.70 -18.38
C GLY A 297 14.42 -26.79 -17.01
N GLN A 298 13.66 -25.78 -16.60
CA GLN A 298 12.72 -25.87 -15.47
C GLN A 298 11.28 -25.81 -15.96
N ASP A 299 10.61 -26.98 -16.07
CA ASP A 299 9.20 -27.05 -16.54
C ASP A 299 8.18 -26.64 -15.46
N ASP A 300 8.17 -25.37 -15.10
CA ASP A 300 7.15 -24.77 -14.23
C ASP A 300 5.87 -24.46 -15.03
N ILE A 301 4.73 -24.94 -14.52
CA ILE A 301 3.40 -24.77 -15.13
C ILE A 301 2.63 -23.78 -14.27
N TYR A 302 2.10 -22.71 -14.86
CA TYR A 302 1.36 -21.67 -14.13
C TYR A 302 -0.15 -21.78 -14.34
N VAL A 303 -0.92 -21.68 -13.27
CA VAL A 303 -2.40 -21.68 -13.29
C VAL A 303 -2.94 -20.36 -12.74
N PRO A 304 -4.08 -19.85 -13.26
CA PRO A 304 -4.69 -18.63 -12.76
C PRO A 304 -5.44 -18.93 -11.46
N VAL A 305 -5.05 -18.24 -10.39
CA VAL A 305 -5.71 -18.30 -9.08
C VAL A 305 -6.79 -17.23 -9.03
N PHE A 306 -8.01 -17.65 -8.70
CA PHE A 306 -9.15 -16.77 -8.52
C PHE A 306 -9.50 -16.65 -7.04
N GLU A 307 -9.64 -15.42 -6.57
CA GLU A 307 -10.16 -15.13 -5.24
C GLU A 307 -11.67 -14.92 -5.35
N VAL A 308 -12.44 -15.85 -4.79
CA VAL A 308 -13.88 -15.66 -4.61
C VAL A 308 -14.06 -14.75 -3.40
N SER A 309 -14.21 -13.45 -3.66
CA SER A 309 -14.56 -12.48 -2.63
C SER A 309 -15.97 -12.78 -2.09
N ALA A 310 -16.15 -12.63 -0.78
CA ALA A 310 -17.48 -12.71 -0.20
C ALA A 310 -18.29 -11.48 -0.62
N ASP A 311 -19.33 -11.67 -1.43
CA ASP A 311 -20.27 -10.59 -1.76
C ASP A 311 -21.19 -10.32 -0.56
N PHE A 312 -20.77 -9.36 0.27
CA PHE A 312 -21.60 -8.83 1.35
C PHE A 312 -22.61 -7.77 0.86
N SER A 313 -22.60 -7.34 -0.41
CA SER A 313 -23.49 -6.29 -0.91
C SER A 313 -24.95 -6.75 -1.01
N ASN A 314 -25.17 -8.02 -1.36
CA ASN A 314 -26.50 -8.66 -1.40
C ASN A 314 -27.10 -8.97 -0.01
N CYS A 315 -26.45 -8.56 1.10
CA CYS A 315 -26.97 -8.74 2.45
C CYS A 315 -28.10 -7.74 2.81
N GLU A 316 -29.18 -7.72 2.03
CA GLU A 316 -30.45 -7.05 2.37
C GLU A 316 -31.46 -7.95 3.11
N THR A 317 -31.19 -9.26 3.22
CA THR A 317 -32.07 -10.28 3.80
C THR A 317 -31.88 -10.49 5.31
N SER A 318 -32.79 -11.20 5.98
CA SER A 318 -32.56 -11.71 7.34
C SER A 318 -31.65 -12.95 7.29
N TYR A 319 -30.58 -12.96 8.09
CA TYR A 319 -29.58 -14.04 8.08
C TYR A 319 -29.63 -14.94 9.33
N VAL A 320 -30.42 -14.58 10.36
CA VAL A 320 -30.71 -15.42 11.54
C VAL A 320 -32.21 -15.49 11.81
N ASN A 321 -32.69 -16.66 12.24
CA ASN A 321 -34.05 -16.88 12.75
C ASN A 321 -34.03 -17.19 14.26
N GLY A 322 -35.16 -16.97 14.93
CA GLY A 322 -35.41 -17.47 16.29
C GLY A 322 -35.79 -18.96 16.30
N TYR A 323 -36.10 -19.48 17.49
CA TYR A 323 -36.56 -20.84 17.71
C TYR A 323 -38.10 -20.92 17.63
N GLU A 324 -38.63 -22.14 17.40
CA GLU A 324 -40.07 -22.42 17.28
C GLU A 324 -40.91 -22.03 18.52
N ASP A 325 -40.26 -21.89 19.68
CA ASP A 325 -40.85 -21.45 20.94
C ASP A 325 -41.00 -19.92 21.07
N GLY A 326 -40.67 -19.15 20.03
CA GLY A 326 -40.80 -17.68 20.04
C GLY A 326 -39.70 -16.96 20.83
N THR A 327 -38.52 -17.59 20.98
CA THR A 327 -37.35 -16.99 21.62
C THR A 327 -36.16 -16.89 20.64
N PHE A 328 -35.22 -15.99 20.93
CA PHE A 328 -33.93 -15.90 20.21
C PHE A 328 -32.79 -16.64 20.92
N LYS A 329 -32.91 -16.81 22.25
CA LYS A 329 -31.93 -17.39 23.18
C LYS A 329 -30.59 -16.65 23.11
N PRO A 330 -30.54 -15.32 23.35
CA PRO A 330 -29.39 -14.47 23.07
C PRO A 330 -28.11 -14.89 23.80
N GLN A 331 -28.22 -15.46 24.99
CA GLN A 331 -27.10 -15.93 25.81
C GLN A 331 -26.73 -17.42 25.57
N ASN A 332 -27.41 -18.13 24.66
CA ASN A 332 -26.97 -19.47 24.26
C ASN A 332 -25.73 -19.35 23.38
N ASN A 333 -24.73 -20.20 23.63
CA ASN A 333 -23.57 -20.31 22.76
C ASN A 333 -23.92 -21.07 21.49
N ILE A 334 -23.44 -20.58 20.33
CA ILE A 334 -23.68 -21.23 19.04
C ILE A 334 -22.73 -22.39 18.81
N THR A 335 -23.22 -23.41 18.10
CA THR A 335 -22.40 -24.51 17.60
C THR A 335 -21.57 -24.10 16.39
N ARG A 336 -20.52 -24.87 16.07
CA ARG A 336 -19.73 -24.70 14.84
C ARG A 336 -20.60 -24.84 13.58
N ALA A 337 -21.58 -25.73 13.58
CA ALA A 337 -22.58 -25.83 12.50
C ALA A 337 -23.46 -24.57 12.37
N GLU A 338 -23.94 -24.01 13.48
CA GLU A 338 -24.70 -22.75 13.46
C GLU A 338 -23.85 -21.58 12.95
N ALA A 339 -22.58 -21.47 13.33
CA ALA A 339 -21.66 -20.47 12.80
C ALA A 339 -21.43 -20.64 11.28
N CYS A 340 -21.17 -21.86 10.82
CA CYS A 340 -21.03 -22.15 9.40
C CYS A 340 -22.31 -21.78 8.63
N LYS A 341 -23.51 -22.04 9.20
CA LYS A 341 -24.78 -21.64 8.59
C LYS A 341 -24.94 -20.11 8.50
N ILE A 342 -24.58 -19.39 9.57
CA ILE A 342 -24.67 -17.93 9.67
C ILE A 342 -23.72 -17.23 8.70
N ILE A 343 -22.52 -17.76 8.47
CA ILE A 343 -21.56 -17.13 7.55
C ILE A 343 -21.90 -17.53 6.10
N ALA A 344 -22.26 -18.79 5.85
CA ALA A 344 -22.68 -19.24 4.52
C ALA A 344 -23.94 -18.54 3.99
N SER A 345 -24.90 -18.13 4.83
CA SER A 345 -26.08 -17.38 4.39
C SER A 345 -25.78 -15.94 3.97
N LEU A 346 -24.58 -15.43 4.25
CA LEU A 346 -24.09 -14.11 3.81
C LEU A 346 -23.30 -14.21 2.51
N VAL A 347 -22.40 -15.21 2.42
CA VAL A 347 -21.42 -15.34 1.33
C VAL A 347 -21.86 -16.29 0.20
N ASP A 348 -22.89 -17.10 0.44
CA ASP A 348 -23.57 -17.95 -0.55
C ASP A 348 -25.10 -17.92 -0.34
N PRO A 349 -25.76 -16.74 -0.38
CA PRO A 349 -27.19 -16.61 -0.11
C PRO A 349 -28.08 -17.36 -1.12
N THR A 350 -27.52 -17.74 -2.27
CA THR A 350 -28.21 -18.51 -3.33
C THR A 350 -27.90 -20.01 -3.32
N GLY A 351 -26.95 -20.48 -2.48
CA GLY A 351 -26.52 -21.88 -2.44
C GLY A 351 -25.68 -22.34 -3.64
N LYS A 352 -25.29 -21.42 -4.54
CA LYS A 352 -24.52 -21.71 -5.76
C LYS A 352 -23.11 -22.22 -5.47
N LEU A 353 -22.49 -21.82 -4.35
CA LEU A 353 -21.19 -22.33 -3.94
C LEU A 353 -21.27 -23.70 -3.26
N SER A 354 -22.45 -24.23 -2.94
CA SER A 354 -22.58 -25.52 -2.26
C SER A 354 -22.28 -26.74 -3.16
N GLY A 355 -22.12 -27.91 -2.55
CA GLY A 355 -22.08 -29.20 -3.26
C GLY A 355 -20.68 -29.67 -3.71
N GLY A 356 -20.58 -30.98 -3.89
CA GLY A 356 -19.33 -31.74 -3.78
C GLY A 356 -19.42 -32.70 -2.58
N ALA A 357 -18.37 -33.49 -2.33
CA ALA A 357 -18.22 -34.18 -1.06
C ALA A 357 -17.44 -33.26 -0.10
N SER A 358 -17.86 -33.17 1.16
CA SER A 358 -17.10 -32.48 2.22
C SER A 358 -15.80 -33.23 2.51
N SER A 359 -14.73 -32.48 2.82
CA SER A 359 -13.44 -33.03 3.25
C SER A 359 -13.42 -33.47 4.72
N TYR A 360 -14.37 -32.99 5.53
CA TYR A 360 -14.50 -33.32 6.94
C TYR A 360 -15.12 -34.70 7.19
N GLN A 361 -14.44 -35.53 8.00
CA GLN A 361 -14.82 -36.93 8.28
C GLN A 361 -16.15 -37.08 9.03
N ASP A 362 -16.65 -36.02 9.65
CA ASP A 362 -17.82 -35.99 10.54
C ASP A 362 -19.02 -35.22 9.97
N ILE A 363 -19.02 -34.97 8.65
CA ILE A 363 -20.01 -34.17 7.92
C ILE A 363 -20.65 -35.00 6.80
N LYS A 364 -21.99 -35.10 6.77
CA LYS A 364 -22.72 -36.00 5.89
C LYS A 364 -23.76 -35.28 5.01
N PRO A 365 -24.08 -35.80 3.81
CA PRO A 365 -25.04 -35.17 2.89
C PRO A 365 -26.44 -34.92 3.49
N GLU A 366 -26.86 -35.72 4.47
CA GLU A 366 -28.13 -35.56 5.18
C GLU A 366 -28.14 -34.48 6.29
N ASP A 367 -26.98 -33.89 6.64
CA ASP A 367 -26.90 -32.89 7.69
C ASP A 367 -27.46 -31.52 7.23
N TRP A 368 -28.26 -30.86 8.07
CA TRP A 368 -28.92 -29.59 7.76
C TRP A 368 -27.95 -28.42 7.45
N PHE A 369 -26.68 -28.56 7.86
CA PHE A 369 -25.59 -27.63 7.61
C PHE A 369 -24.69 -28.01 6.42
N TYR A 370 -24.90 -29.16 5.77
CA TYR A 370 -23.98 -29.72 4.75
C TYR A 370 -23.67 -28.77 3.59
N SER A 371 -24.71 -28.12 3.02
CA SER A 371 -24.52 -27.13 1.97
C SER A 371 -23.69 -25.94 2.45
N SER A 372 -23.92 -25.49 3.68
CA SER A 372 -23.21 -24.36 4.28
C SER A 372 -21.75 -24.66 4.63
N VAL A 373 -21.44 -25.89 5.06
CA VAL A 373 -20.04 -26.33 5.20
C VAL A 373 -19.38 -26.38 3.83
N THR A 374 -19.97 -27.09 2.85
CA THR A 374 -19.38 -27.24 1.51
C THR A 374 -19.19 -25.92 0.75
N SER A 375 -20.07 -24.91 0.93
CA SER A 375 -19.84 -23.56 0.39
C SER A 375 -18.61 -22.88 1.01
N LEU A 376 -18.47 -22.92 2.34
CA LEU A 376 -17.30 -22.36 3.03
C LEU A 376 -16.02 -23.17 2.75
N GLU A 377 -16.12 -24.46 2.42
CA GLU A 377 -14.99 -25.27 1.96
C GLU A 377 -14.48 -24.81 0.59
N LYS A 378 -15.37 -24.43 -0.34
CA LYS A 378 -14.95 -23.88 -1.64
C LYS A 378 -14.29 -22.50 -1.53
N LEU A 379 -14.66 -21.71 -0.52
CA LEU A 379 -13.94 -20.47 -0.16
C LEU A 379 -12.63 -20.74 0.61
N GLY A 380 -12.29 -22.01 0.89
CA GLY A 380 -11.14 -22.39 1.72
C GLY A 380 -11.21 -21.88 3.17
N ALA A 381 -12.40 -21.43 3.62
CA ALA A 381 -12.54 -20.66 4.84
C ALA A 381 -12.54 -21.52 6.10
N VAL A 382 -13.24 -22.66 6.08
CA VAL A 382 -13.27 -23.59 7.23
C VAL A 382 -11.93 -24.32 7.42
N GLN A 383 -11.18 -24.61 6.35
CA GLN A 383 -9.87 -25.27 6.46
C GLN A 383 -8.80 -24.41 7.15
N LYS A 384 -8.94 -23.08 7.12
CA LYS A 384 -8.08 -22.14 7.86
C LYS A 384 -8.35 -22.16 9.38
N VAL A 385 -9.37 -22.89 9.86
CA VAL A 385 -9.84 -22.88 11.26
C VAL A 385 -10.00 -24.29 11.85
N PHE A 386 -10.41 -25.27 11.03
CA PHE A 386 -10.69 -26.64 11.47
C PHE A 386 -9.97 -27.65 10.57
N ALA A 387 -9.27 -28.61 11.19
CA ALA A 387 -8.45 -29.63 10.53
C ALA A 387 -9.30 -30.82 10.00
N GLU A 388 -9.00 -32.08 10.38
CA GLU A 388 -9.70 -33.27 9.83
C GLU A 388 -11.21 -33.37 10.17
N LYS A 389 -11.68 -32.63 11.19
CA LYS A 389 -13.05 -32.71 11.74
C LYS A 389 -13.58 -31.34 12.12
N LEU A 390 -14.83 -31.07 11.77
CA LEU A 390 -15.50 -29.83 12.12
C LEU A 390 -15.98 -29.84 13.58
N LEU A 391 -16.39 -31.01 14.08
CA LEU A 391 -17.15 -31.21 15.32
C LEU A 391 -18.42 -30.33 15.33
N PRO A 392 -19.38 -30.57 14.42
CA PRO A 392 -20.48 -29.63 14.12
C PRO A 392 -21.36 -29.27 15.32
N SER A 393 -21.51 -30.18 16.29
CA SER A 393 -22.29 -29.99 17.52
C SER A 393 -21.55 -29.25 18.63
N GLU A 394 -20.23 -29.14 18.57
CA GLU A 394 -19.43 -28.45 19.57
C GLU A 394 -19.62 -26.93 19.49
N LYS A 395 -19.42 -26.25 20.63
CA LYS A 395 -19.54 -24.80 20.71
C LYS A 395 -18.33 -24.13 20.08
N ILE A 396 -18.59 -23.11 19.27
CA ILE A 396 -17.53 -22.36 18.61
C ILE A 396 -17.01 -21.26 19.54
N THR A 397 -15.69 -21.14 19.60
CA THR A 397 -15.01 -20.11 20.39
C THR A 397 -14.94 -18.78 19.63
N ARG A 398 -14.78 -17.68 20.36
CA ARG A 398 -14.70 -16.33 19.81
C ARG A 398 -13.56 -16.16 18.81
N LYS A 399 -12.41 -16.82 19.03
CA LYS A 399 -11.31 -16.86 18.06
C LYS A 399 -11.71 -17.57 16.76
N GLU A 400 -12.33 -18.75 16.83
CA GLU A 400 -12.70 -19.55 15.66
C GLU A 400 -13.76 -18.83 14.81
N PHE A 401 -14.73 -18.19 15.46
CA PHE A 401 -15.74 -17.37 14.77
C PHE A 401 -15.12 -16.17 14.04
N VAL A 402 -14.14 -15.49 14.66
CA VAL A 402 -13.41 -14.38 14.04
C VAL A 402 -12.44 -14.85 12.95
N GLN A 403 -11.81 -16.02 13.11
CA GLN A 403 -10.97 -16.64 12.06
C GLN A 403 -11.81 -17.00 10.83
N LEU A 404 -13.04 -17.52 10.99
CA LEU A 404 -13.95 -17.75 9.87
C LEU A 404 -14.34 -16.44 9.17
N ILE A 405 -14.61 -15.37 9.92
CA ILE A 405 -14.92 -14.04 9.36
C ILE A 405 -13.73 -13.49 8.56
N TYR A 406 -12.52 -13.49 9.13
CA TYR A 406 -11.29 -13.09 8.43
C TYR A 406 -11.08 -13.92 7.15
N ALA A 407 -11.27 -15.24 7.25
CA ALA A 407 -11.08 -16.17 6.15
C ALA A 407 -12.04 -15.97 4.96
N VAL A 408 -13.22 -15.39 5.16
CA VAL A 408 -14.15 -14.98 4.06
C VAL A 408 -14.05 -13.49 3.70
N SER A 409 -13.57 -12.63 4.60
CA SER A 409 -13.40 -11.18 4.34
C SER A 409 -12.15 -10.85 3.53
N GLY A 410 -11.12 -11.71 3.59
CA GLY A 410 -9.82 -11.45 3.00
C GLY A 410 -9.00 -10.42 3.78
N SER A 411 -7.90 -9.97 3.18
CA SER A 411 -7.05 -8.89 3.69
C SER A 411 -7.25 -7.62 2.85
N GLU A 412 -7.40 -6.47 3.51
CA GLU A 412 -7.59 -5.18 2.85
C GLU A 412 -6.46 -4.19 3.23
N ALA A 413 -5.96 -3.47 2.24
CA ALA A 413 -5.06 -2.33 2.41
C ALA A 413 -5.73 -1.17 3.18
N GLY A 414 -4.93 -0.24 3.73
CA GLY A 414 -5.40 1.02 4.32
C GLY A 414 -4.90 1.30 5.73
N ASN A 415 -5.56 2.25 6.41
CA ASN A 415 -5.14 2.74 7.73
C ASN A 415 -5.79 1.92 8.86
N LEU A 416 -5.14 0.82 9.25
CA LEU A 416 -5.61 -0.12 10.25
C LEU A 416 -5.31 0.37 11.68
N LYS A 417 -6.34 0.70 12.46
CA LYS A 417 -6.21 1.04 13.87
C LYS A 417 -6.05 -0.25 14.71
N LEU A 418 -4.81 -0.60 15.03
CA LEU A 418 -4.49 -1.82 15.78
C LEU A 418 -4.80 -1.64 17.28
N SER A 419 -5.34 -2.70 17.90
CA SER A 419 -5.73 -2.72 19.32
C SER A 419 -4.92 -3.74 20.11
N TYR A 420 -4.50 -3.40 21.32
CA TYR A 420 -3.85 -4.33 22.25
C TYR A 420 -4.89 -5.08 23.10
N PHE A 421 -4.76 -6.40 23.18
CA PHE A 421 -5.58 -7.25 24.06
C PHE A 421 -4.67 -8.09 24.96
N SER A 422 -4.85 -7.98 26.27
CA SER A 422 -3.94 -8.55 27.29
C SER A 422 -3.91 -10.08 27.35
N ASP A 423 -4.88 -10.76 26.73
CA ASP A 423 -5.03 -12.22 26.65
C ASP A 423 -4.81 -12.79 25.23
N VAL A 424 -4.41 -11.95 24.28
CA VAL A 424 -4.04 -12.35 22.92
C VAL A 424 -2.51 -12.46 22.84
N ASN A 425 -2.02 -13.57 22.28
CA ASN A 425 -0.60 -13.78 22.03
C ASN A 425 -0.33 -13.57 20.54
N SER A 426 0.69 -12.77 20.20
CA SER A 426 1.04 -12.51 18.80
C SER A 426 1.49 -13.75 18.02
N LYS A 427 1.89 -14.81 18.74
CA LYS A 427 2.26 -16.12 18.18
C LYS A 427 1.09 -17.10 18.05
N SER A 428 -0.15 -16.66 18.23
CA SER A 428 -1.33 -17.50 18.04
C SER A 428 -1.78 -17.53 16.58
N ASP A 429 -2.27 -18.70 16.17
CA ASP A 429 -2.92 -19.00 14.89
C ASP A 429 -4.13 -18.09 14.57
N TYR A 430 -4.76 -17.51 15.59
CA TYR A 430 -5.86 -16.56 15.46
C TYR A 430 -5.43 -15.08 15.49
N PHE A 431 -4.13 -14.77 15.60
CA PHE A 431 -3.66 -13.41 15.88
C PHE A 431 -4.09 -12.40 14.80
N GLU A 432 -3.73 -12.65 13.54
CA GLU A 432 -4.09 -11.78 12.41
C GLU A 432 -5.59 -11.54 12.32
N ALA A 433 -6.39 -12.60 12.45
CA ALA A 433 -7.85 -12.51 12.38
C ALA A 433 -8.44 -11.58 13.45
N VAL A 434 -7.92 -11.65 14.68
CA VAL A 434 -8.35 -10.76 15.78
C VAL A 434 -7.89 -9.32 15.55
N MET A 435 -6.67 -9.12 15.05
CA MET A 435 -6.14 -7.78 14.74
C MET A 435 -6.89 -7.12 13.59
N PHE A 436 -7.15 -7.85 12.50
CA PHE A 436 -7.96 -7.41 11.36
C PHE A 436 -9.39 -7.06 11.78
N ALA A 437 -10.09 -7.98 12.45
CA ALA A 437 -11.47 -7.77 12.89
C ALA A 437 -11.57 -6.64 13.93
N SER A 438 -10.51 -6.34 14.68
CA SER A 438 -10.45 -5.17 15.56
C SER A 438 -10.19 -3.87 14.81
N ALA A 439 -9.28 -3.87 13.84
CA ALA A 439 -8.97 -2.70 13.02
C ALA A 439 -10.16 -2.26 12.15
N LYS A 440 -10.95 -3.22 11.64
CA LYS A 440 -12.22 -2.97 10.93
C LYS A 440 -13.41 -2.70 11.88
N GLY A 441 -13.21 -2.73 13.20
CA GLY A 441 -14.23 -2.41 14.19
C GLY A 441 -15.35 -3.46 14.34
N PHE A 442 -15.15 -4.68 13.84
CA PHE A 442 -16.09 -5.79 14.02
C PHE A 442 -16.07 -6.25 15.50
N VAL A 443 -14.89 -6.28 16.11
CA VAL A 443 -14.66 -6.59 17.54
C VAL A 443 -13.90 -5.47 18.27
N ASN A 444 -14.28 -5.18 19.51
CA ASN A 444 -13.67 -4.12 20.33
C ASN A 444 -13.02 -4.67 21.62
N GLY A 445 -12.97 -5.99 21.80
CA GLY A 445 -12.70 -6.62 23.10
C GLY A 445 -13.79 -6.36 24.14
N TYR A 446 -13.42 -6.49 25.41
CA TYR A 446 -14.23 -6.16 26.59
C TYR A 446 -13.57 -5.02 27.39
N GLU A 447 -14.32 -4.42 28.32
CA GLU A 447 -13.88 -3.26 29.14
C GLU A 447 -12.65 -3.55 30.02
N ASP A 448 -12.35 -4.82 30.28
CA ASP A 448 -11.17 -5.29 31.02
C ASP A 448 -9.88 -5.40 30.17
N GLY A 449 -9.93 -5.00 28.89
CA GLY A 449 -8.77 -5.04 27.99
C GLY A 449 -8.43 -6.43 27.46
N THR A 450 -9.43 -7.32 27.37
CA THR A 450 -9.29 -8.68 26.82
C THR A 450 -10.16 -8.91 25.59
N PHE A 451 -9.83 -9.92 24.79
CA PHE A 451 -10.65 -10.42 23.67
C PHE A 451 -11.44 -11.69 24.03
N LYS A 452 -10.95 -12.47 25.00
CA LYS A 452 -11.45 -13.78 25.48
C LYS A 452 -11.50 -14.83 24.36
N PRO A 453 -10.36 -15.15 23.70
CA PRO A 453 -10.32 -15.96 22.48
C PRO A 453 -10.89 -17.36 22.62
N ASN A 454 -10.70 -18.00 23.79
CA ASN A 454 -11.15 -19.36 24.07
C ASN A 454 -12.54 -19.43 24.72
N ASN A 455 -13.22 -18.30 24.97
CA ASN A 455 -14.62 -18.35 25.39
C ASN A 455 -15.51 -18.76 24.21
N GLU A 456 -16.53 -19.56 24.46
CA GLU A 456 -17.62 -19.81 23.54
C GLU A 456 -18.36 -18.50 23.20
N ILE A 457 -18.79 -18.31 21.95
CA ILE A 457 -19.51 -17.10 21.51
C ILE A 457 -21.04 -17.27 21.61
N THR A 458 -21.71 -16.29 22.20
CA THR A 458 -23.19 -16.28 22.32
C THR A 458 -23.86 -15.91 21.00
N ARG A 459 -25.14 -16.30 20.81
CA ARG A 459 -25.96 -15.85 19.67
C ARG A 459 -25.98 -14.32 19.54
N ALA A 460 -26.08 -13.60 20.67
CA ALA A 460 -26.06 -12.15 20.72
C ALA A 460 -24.70 -11.53 20.30
N GLU A 461 -23.59 -12.10 20.76
CA GLU A 461 -22.26 -11.65 20.35
C GLU A 461 -22.03 -11.92 18.86
N ALA A 462 -22.36 -13.11 18.36
CA ALA A 462 -22.20 -13.50 16.96
C ALA A 462 -22.94 -12.56 16.01
N VAL A 463 -24.23 -12.26 16.24
CA VAL A 463 -24.96 -11.32 15.38
C VAL A 463 -24.45 -9.89 15.49
N THR A 464 -23.93 -9.48 16.65
CA THR A 464 -23.32 -8.14 16.83
C THR A 464 -22.06 -7.97 15.98
N VAL A 465 -21.20 -9.00 15.90
CA VAL A 465 -20.00 -8.96 15.05
C VAL A 465 -20.38 -8.93 13.56
N ILE A 466 -21.35 -9.77 13.15
CA ILE A 466 -21.81 -9.81 11.76
C ILE A 466 -22.49 -8.49 11.35
N ASN A 467 -23.38 -7.91 12.15
CA ASN A 467 -24.01 -6.62 11.81
C ASN A 467 -22.97 -5.51 11.65
N ARG A 468 -21.90 -5.48 12.47
CA ARG A 468 -20.81 -4.51 12.32
C ARG A 468 -20.04 -4.70 11.01
N MET A 469 -19.75 -5.95 10.65
CA MET A 469 -19.14 -6.32 9.35
C MET A 469 -20.03 -5.90 8.16
N LEU A 470 -21.34 -6.08 8.26
CA LEU A 470 -22.33 -5.66 7.27
C LEU A 470 -22.72 -4.17 7.35
N GLY A 471 -22.14 -3.39 8.28
CA GLY A 471 -22.52 -2.01 8.54
C GLY A 471 -23.99 -1.78 8.95
N ARG A 472 -24.71 -2.77 9.47
CA ARG A 472 -26.11 -2.64 9.89
C ARG A 472 -26.24 -1.96 11.25
N GLU A 473 -27.01 -0.87 11.30
CA GLU A 473 -27.37 -0.16 12.54
C GLU A 473 -28.90 -0.17 12.74
N TRP A 474 -29.35 -0.55 13.94
CA TRP A 474 -30.77 -0.57 14.30
C TRP A 474 -31.30 0.86 14.46
N ASN A 475 -32.35 1.21 13.72
CA ASN A 475 -32.90 2.57 13.70
C ASN A 475 -33.95 2.84 14.80
N GLY A 476 -34.18 1.87 15.69
CA GLY A 476 -35.19 1.93 16.75
C GLY A 476 -36.55 1.34 16.39
N ALA A 477 -36.81 1.00 15.12
CA ALA A 477 -38.08 0.43 14.66
C ALA A 477 -38.10 -1.12 14.71
N GLY A 478 -39.31 -1.68 14.67
CA GLY A 478 -39.56 -3.12 14.71
C GLY A 478 -39.88 -3.64 16.10
N ASP A 479 -41.04 -4.31 16.23
CA ASP A 479 -41.45 -4.97 17.47
C ASP A 479 -40.58 -6.20 17.77
N THR A 480 -40.49 -6.55 19.06
CA THR A 480 -39.79 -7.74 19.53
C THR A 480 -40.57 -9.02 19.16
N LYS A 481 -40.30 -9.56 17.96
CA LYS A 481 -40.76 -10.88 17.51
C LYS A 481 -40.31 -12.04 18.42
N PHE A 482 -39.35 -11.79 19.30
CA PHE A 482 -38.82 -12.75 20.28
C PHE A 482 -39.13 -12.30 21.72
N SER A 483 -39.61 -13.23 22.54
CA SER A 483 -40.12 -12.95 23.90
C SER A 483 -39.04 -12.69 24.96
N ASP A 484 -37.78 -12.96 24.65
CA ASP A 484 -36.65 -13.02 25.57
C ASP A 484 -35.59 -11.92 25.37
N ILE A 485 -35.89 -10.90 24.55
CA ILE A 485 -34.93 -9.83 24.18
C ILE A 485 -35.31 -8.42 24.65
N SER A 486 -36.44 -8.26 25.35
CA SER A 486 -37.03 -6.94 25.66
C SER A 486 -36.07 -5.95 26.32
N ASP A 487 -35.28 -6.44 27.28
CA ASP A 487 -34.30 -5.69 28.09
C ASP A 487 -32.84 -6.13 27.78
N HIS A 488 -32.62 -6.86 26.68
CA HIS A 488 -31.31 -7.41 26.35
C HIS A 488 -30.42 -6.39 25.62
N TRP A 489 -29.14 -6.28 26.00
CA TRP A 489 -28.20 -5.31 25.43
C TRP A 489 -28.09 -5.40 23.90
N ALA A 490 -28.24 -6.60 23.32
CA ALA A 490 -28.14 -6.85 21.90
C ALA A 490 -29.49 -6.72 21.16
N LYS A 491 -30.57 -6.26 21.80
CA LYS A 491 -31.93 -6.17 21.23
C LYS A 491 -31.96 -5.65 19.79
N GLY A 492 -31.35 -4.49 19.53
CA GLY A 492 -31.30 -3.90 18.19
C GLY A 492 -30.48 -4.73 17.19
N GLN A 493 -29.38 -5.35 17.64
CA GLN A 493 -28.54 -6.24 16.82
C GLN A 493 -29.32 -7.50 16.42
N ILE A 494 -30.08 -8.06 17.37
CA ILE A 494 -30.94 -9.22 17.15
C ILE A 494 -32.04 -8.88 16.14
N ILE A 495 -32.75 -7.75 16.33
CA ILE A 495 -33.76 -7.27 15.38
C ILE A 495 -33.16 -7.10 13.98
N ALA A 496 -32.03 -6.40 13.85
CA ALA A 496 -31.35 -6.17 12.56
C ALA A 496 -30.86 -7.45 11.86
N SER A 497 -30.53 -8.50 12.62
CA SER A 497 -30.14 -9.81 12.06
C SER A 497 -31.33 -10.65 11.57
N ALA A 498 -32.49 -10.48 12.21
CA ALA A 498 -33.72 -11.24 11.99
C ALA A 498 -34.77 -10.47 11.17
N SER A 499 -34.33 -9.47 10.40
CA SER A 499 -35.18 -8.70 9.48
C SER A 499 -34.41 -8.29 8.22
N SER A 500 -35.17 -8.14 7.14
CA SER A 500 -34.68 -7.62 5.86
C SER A 500 -34.63 -6.09 5.88
N LYS A 501 -33.93 -5.50 4.93
CA LYS A 501 -33.92 -4.04 4.69
C LYS A 501 -35.33 -3.51 4.38
N ALA A 502 -36.16 -4.34 3.75
CA ALA A 502 -37.56 -4.03 3.43
C ALA A 502 -38.49 -4.00 4.67
N ASP A 503 -38.11 -4.61 5.80
CA ASP A 503 -38.84 -4.47 7.07
C ASP A 503 -38.62 -3.07 7.70
N GLY A 504 -37.65 -2.27 7.22
CA GLY A 504 -37.43 -0.89 7.66
C GLY A 504 -36.90 -0.72 9.10
N THR A 505 -36.41 -1.78 9.72
CA THR A 505 -35.93 -1.85 11.11
C THR A 505 -34.47 -1.43 11.30
N TRP A 506 -33.68 -1.42 10.23
CA TRP A 506 -32.27 -1.08 10.25
C TRP A 506 -31.87 -0.25 9.04
N THR A 507 -30.76 0.47 9.18
CA THR A 507 -30.12 1.25 8.12
C THR A 507 -28.68 0.79 7.95
N LEU A 508 -28.11 0.99 6.76
CA LEU A 508 -26.66 0.94 6.62
C LEU A 508 -26.07 2.17 7.31
N LYS A 509 -24.99 1.97 8.06
CA LYS A 509 -24.20 3.00 8.72
C LYS A 509 -23.72 4.04 7.70
N THR A 510 -24.18 5.27 7.84
CA THR A 510 -23.85 6.35 6.90
C THR A 510 -22.54 7.01 7.28
N ALA A 511 -21.51 6.80 6.45
CA ALA A 511 -20.13 7.24 6.65
C ALA A 511 -19.43 6.63 7.89
N GLU A 512 -18.11 6.83 7.97
CA GLU A 512 -17.38 6.58 9.20
C GLU A 512 -17.67 7.68 10.23
N LYS A 513 -17.42 7.41 11.50
CA LYS A 513 -17.39 8.47 12.50
C LYS A 513 -16.13 9.30 12.25
N GLU A 514 -16.31 10.51 11.73
CA GLU A 514 -15.25 11.51 11.73
C GLU A 514 -14.95 11.97 13.16
N TYR A 515 -13.73 12.48 13.33
CA TYR A 515 -13.28 13.17 14.53
C TYR A 515 -13.95 14.55 14.64
N VAL A 516 -14.08 15.05 15.86
CA VAL A 516 -14.42 16.45 16.14
C VAL A 516 -13.19 17.11 16.75
N LEU A 517 -12.76 18.23 16.18
CA LEU A 517 -11.72 19.06 16.77
C LEU A 517 -12.32 19.84 17.95
N GLU A 518 -11.90 19.54 19.18
CA GLU A 518 -12.45 20.11 20.40
C GLU A 518 -11.33 20.73 21.26
N GLY A 519 -11.57 21.93 21.80
CA GLY A 519 -10.62 22.64 22.69
C GLY A 519 -10.15 23.99 22.17
N ALA A 520 -9.06 24.50 22.75
CA ALA A 520 -8.43 25.77 22.35
C ALA A 520 -6.88 25.73 22.45
N SER A 521 -6.29 24.55 22.51
CA SER A 521 -4.86 24.30 22.67
C SER A 521 -4.48 22.95 22.03
N ALA A 522 -3.20 22.76 21.67
CA ALA A 522 -2.75 21.50 21.08
C ALA A 522 -2.96 20.33 22.06
N LYS A 523 -2.76 20.59 23.35
CA LYS A 523 -3.10 19.69 24.44
C LYS A 523 -4.55 19.23 24.39
N ASP A 524 -5.50 20.16 24.26
CA ASP A 524 -6.92 19.80 24.20
C ASP A 524 -7.20 18.99 22.93
N TYR A 525 -6.74 19.47 21.77
CA TYR A 525 -7.00 18.84 20.48
C TYR A 525 -6.51 17.38 20.43
N ILE A 526 -5.29 17.11 20.92
CA ILE A 526 -4.71 15.76 20.93
C ILE A 526 -5.38 14.88 21.99
N THR A 527 -5.73 15.44 23.16
CA THR A 527 -6.48 14.70 24.20
C THR A 527 -7.88 14.32 23.71
N ALA A 528 -8.54 15.21 22.97
CA ALA A 528 -9.83 14.94 22.32
C ALA A 528 -9.71 13.85 21.25
N LEU A 529 -8.75 13.95 20.33
CA LEU A 529 -8.53 12.93 19.29
C LEU A 529 -8.16 11.56 19.89
N HIS A 530 -7.29 11.51 20.90
CA HIS A 530 -6.96 10.28 21.63
C HIS A 530 -8.20 9.69 22.32
N THR A 531 -9.00 10.51 22.99
CA THR A 531 -10.25 10.06 23.65
C THR A 531 -11.27 9.51 22.64
N GLN A 532 -11.45 10.21 21.51
CA GLN A 532 -12.35 9.81 20.44
C GLN A 532 -11.86 8.56 19.69
N SER A 533 -10.54 8.36 19.57
CA SER A 533 -9.88 7.26 18.80
C SER A 533 -10.47 5.86 19.05
N LYS A 534 -10.98 5.61 20.25
CA LYS A 534 -11.70 4.38 20.64
C LYS A 534 -12.83 4.04 19.64
N ASN A 535 -13.52 5.06 19.13
CA ASN A 535 -14.64 4.96 18.20
C ASN A 535 -14.32 5.36 16.73
N LEU A 536 -13.11 5.86 16.47
CA LEU A 536 -12.66 6.26 15.13
C LEU A 536 -11.96 5.10 14.40
N THR A 537 -11.81 5.23 13.09
CA THR A 537 -10.94 4.40 12.24
C THR A 537 -9.53 4.98 12.17
N GLY A 538 -8.55 4.23 11.66
CA GLY A 538 -7.20 4.78 11.44
C GLY A 538 -7.22 5.93 10.42
N ASP A 539 -8.12 5.85 9.46
CA ASP A 539 -8.44 6.88 8.47
C ASP A 539 -8.86 8.21 9.10
N ALA A 540 -9.89 8.18 9.96
CA ALA A 540 -10.36 9.36 10.68
C ALA A 540 -9.32 9.86 11.70
N ILE A 541 -8.52 8.98 12.31
CA ILE A 541 -7.41 9.39 13.20
C ILE A 541 -6.35 10.16 12.42
N ARG A 542 -5.96 9.73 11.20
CA ARG A 542 -4.99 10.45 10.37
C ARG A 542 -5.51 11.81 9.91
N ARG A 543 -6.76 11.89 9.43
CA ARG A 543 -7.42 13.19 9.12
C ARG A 543 -7.48 14.12 10.34
N GLY A 544 -7.67 13.55 11.52
CA GLY A 544 -7.54 14.24 12.81
C GLY A 544 -6.15 14.82 13.02
N ILE A 545 -5.08 14.03 12.87
CA ILE A 545 -3.68 14.48 13.01
C ILE A 545 -3.35 15.61 12.02
N ASP A 546 -3.81 15.50 10.77
CA ASP A 546 -3.65 16.57 9.77
C ASP A 546 -4.36 17.85 10.20
N THR A 547 -5.62 17.76 10.66
CA THR A 547 -6.38 18.93 11.13
C THR A 547 -5.78 19.56 12.38
N ILE A 548 -5.25 18.77 13.31
CA ILE A 548 -4.51 19.26 14.48
C ILE A 548 -3.24 19.99 14.03
N SER A 549 -2.51 19.44 13.06
CA SER A 549 -1.29 20.07 12.53
C SER A 549 -1.59 21.44 11.94
N GLU A 550 -2.64 21.58 11.12
CA GLU A 550 -3.02 22.86 10.51
C GLU A 550 -3.57 23.87 11.54
N GLN A 551 -4.35 23.41 12.52
CA GLN A 551 -4.83 24.28 13.59
C GLN A 551 -3.69 24.75 14.50
N MET A 552 -2.72 23.88 14.83
CA MET A 552 -1.50 24.27 15.55
C MET A 552 -0.70 25.33 14.79
N LYS A 553 -0.49 25.18 13.47
CA LYS A 553 0.16 26.21 12.64
C LYS A 553 -0.53 27.56 12.79
N LYS A 554 -1.86 27.57 12.63
CA LYS A 554 -2.70 28.76 12.75
C LYS A 554 -2.64 29.41 14.14
N ASP A 555 -2.69 28.64 15.21
CA ASP A 555 -2.64 29.17 16.59
C ASP A 555 -1.24 29.69 16.96
N ILE A 556 -0.19 29.00 16.50
CA ILE A 556 1.19 29.44 16.64
C ILE A 556 1.42 30.74 15.86
N LEU A 557 0.98 30.82 14.59
CA LEU A 557 1.10 32.03 13.77
C LEU A 557 0.29 33.21 14.34
N GLY A 558 -0.93 32.93 14.80
CA GLY A 558 -1.87 33.91 15.37
C GLY A 558 -1.57 34.37 16.80
N THR A 559 -0.46 33.94 17.41
CA THR A 559 -0.13 34.30 18.79
C THR A 559 0.04 35.83 18.96
N PRO A 560 -0.59 36.48 19.97
CA PRO A 560 -0.42 37.91 20.28
C PRO A 560 1.02 38.34 20.58
N ASN A 561 1.32 39.64 20.52
CA ASN A 561 2.70 40.13 20.68
C ASN A 561 3.28 39.78 22.06
N THR A 562 4.61 39.68 22.13
CA THR A 562 5.35 39.46 23.38
C THR A 562 5.06 40.56 24.42
N THR A 563 4.74 41.77 23.98
CA THR A 563 4.27 42.89 24.82
C THR A 563 2.96 42.63 25.55
N GLU A 564 2.16 41.67 25.09
CA GLU A 564 0.86 41.31 25.66
C GLU A 564 0.98 40.09 26.57
N LEU A 565 1.73 39.07 26.14
CA LEU A 565 1.90 37.80 26.88
C LEU A 565 2.91 37.87 28.02
N TYR A 566 3.97 38.70 27.89
CA TYR A 566 5.07 38.80 28.85
C TYR A 566 5.20 40.21 29.45
N ALA A 567 4.09 40.94 29.55
CA ALA A 567 4.03 42.30 30.10
C ALA A 567 4.54 42.41 31.55
N ASP A 568 4.55 41.32 32.32
CA ASP A 568 5.10 41.23 33.68
C ASP A 568 6.63 41.10 33.71
N ARG A 569 7.23 40.49 32.67
CA ARG A 569 8.70 40.36 32.49
C ARG A 569 9.32 41.62 31.89
N ILE A 570 8.55 42.40 31.14
CA ILE A 570 9.01 43.62 30.47
C ILE A 570 9.10 44.79 31.47
N GLY A 571 10.33 45.15 31.84
CA GLY A 571 10.62 46.32 32.65
C GLY A 571 10.76 47.61 31.84
N LYS A 572 11.22 48.68 32.50
CA LYS A 572 11.34 50.03 31.89
C LYS A 572 12.38 50.15 30.77
N ASN A 573 13.25 49.16 30.61
CA ASN A 573 14.32 49.16 29.62
C ASN A 573 13.90 48.39 28.37
N VAL A 574 13.19 49.04 27.45
CA VAL A 574 12.85 48.44 26.15
C VAL A 574 13.80 48.93 25.07
N TYR A 575 14.08 48.07 24.09
CA TYR A 575 14.68 48.40 22.81
C TYR A 575 13.76 47.90 21.69
N TYR A 576 13.34 48.79 20.80
CA TYR A 576 12.54 48.51 19.62
C TYR A 576 13.43 48.51 18.38
N ILE A 577 13.23 47.51 17.51
CA ILE A 577 13.94 47.36 16.24
C ILE A 577 12.88 47.19 15.14
N SER A 578 13.01 47.94 14.06
CA SER A 578 12.09 47.96 12.93
C SER A 578 12.90 48.00 11.64
N GLU A 579 12.76 46.97 10.80
CA GLU A 579 13.41 46.97 9.48
C GLU A 579 12.88 48.18 8.69
N LYS A 580 11.56 48.29 8.55
CA LYS A 580 10.91 49.24 7.66
C LYS A 580 11.05 50.70 8.08
N ASN A 581 10.88 50.98 9.38
CA ASN A 581 10.72 52.32 9.93
C ASN A 581 11.91 52.78 10.79
N GLY A 582 12.81 51.86 11.18
CA GLY A 582 13.90 52.13 12.10
C GLY A 582 15.12 52.82 11.48
N ASN A 583 16.00 53.35 12.35
CA ASN A 583 17.27 53.94 11.97
C ASN A 583 18.32 53.70 13.08
N ASP A 584 19.49 53.16 12.74
CA ASP A 584 20.54 52.84 13.71
C ASP A 584 21.21 54.08 14.35
N ALA A 585 20.92 55.28 13.85
CA ALA A 585 21.24 56.53 14.55
C ALA A 585 20.42 56.72 15.85
N ASN A 586 19.21 56.16 15.93
CA ASN A 586 18.25 56.37 17.02
C ASN A 586 18.70 55.73 18.35
N ASP A 587 17.91 55.88 19.42
CA ASP A 587 18.17 55.28 20.74
C ASP A 587 17.51 53.89 20.93
N GLY A 588 16.55 53.54 20.07
CA GLY A 588 15.73 52.32 20.19
C GLY A 588 14.67 52.38 21.28
N LYS A 589 14.44 53.51 21.98
CA LYS A 589 13.65 53.53 23.22
C LYS A 589 12.14 53.61 23.06
N THR A 590 11.66 53.89 21.85
CA THR A 590 10.24 53.85 21.49
C THR A 590 10.07 53.25 20.09
N PRO A 591 8.87 52.79 19.69
CA PRO A 591 8.60 52.41 18.29
C PRO A 591 8.95 53.52 17.29
N ALA A 592 8.66 54.78 17.63
CA ALA A 592 8.98 55.95 16.81
C ALA A 592 10.48 56.29 16.76
N THR A 593 11.29 55.70 17.64
CA THR A 593 12.75 55.83 17.68
C THR A 593 13.44 54.47 17.55
N ALA A 594 12.80 53.51 16.89
CA ALA A 594 13.33 52.16 16.69
C ALA A 594 14.68 52.16 15.95
N LEU A 595 15.53 51.19 16.26
CA LEU A 595 16.75 50.89 15.51
C LEU A 595 16.39 50.11 14.24
N LYS A 596 17.26 50.07 13.22
CA LYS A 596 16.99 49.35 11.96
C LYS A 596 17.51 47.91 11.98
N THR A 597 18.69 47.68 12.58
CA THR A 597 19.40 46.41 12.46
C THR A 597 19.85 45.83 13.81
N ILE A 598 20.14 44.53 13.82
CA ILE A 598 20.77 43.85 14.98
C ILE A 598 22.14 44.47 15.29
N GLN A 599 22.93 44.84 14.27
CA GLN A 599 24.19 45.56 14.47
C GLN A 599 23.99 46.95 15.11
N GLY A 600 22.91 47.65 14.73
CA GLY A 600 22.44 48.86 15.40
C GLY A 600 22.17 48.64 16.87
N LEU A 601 21.35 47.63 17.20
CA LEU A 601 21.07 47.20 18.59
C LEU A 601 22.36 46.92 19.38
N MET A 602 23.27 46.10 18.85
CA MET A 602 24.53 45.76 19.52
C MET A 602 25.46 46.97 19.74
N SER A 603 25.33 48.04 18.94
CA SER A 603 26.05 49.30 19.18
C SER A 603 25.53 50.09 20.40
N LYS A 604 24.22 49.96 20.72
CA LYS A 604 23.51 50.69 21.79
C LYS A 604 23.34 49.87 23.07
N LEU A 605 23.31 48.53 22.98
CA LEU A 605 23.03 47.61 24.09
C LEU A 605 24.20 47.57 25.10
N ARG A 606 24.24 48.54 26.02
CA ARG A 606 25.23 48.62 27.11
C ARG A 606 24.64 48.06 28.40
N PHE A 607 25.28 47.02 28.94
CA PHE A 607 25.02 46.44 30.26
C PHE A 607 23.52 46.29 30.61
N PRO A 608 22.74 45.53 29.82
CA PRO A 608 21.31 45.41 30.05
C PRO A 608 21.02 44.71 31.39
N GLY A 609 20.13 45.30 32.20
CA GLY A 609 19.69 44.73 33.47
C GLY A 609 18.49 43.80 33.30
N LYS A 610 18.19 42.98 34.31
CA LYS A 610 17.00 42.12 34.35
C LYS A 610 15.71 42.93 34.05
N GLY A 611 14.82 42.34 33.26
CA GLY A 611 13.62 42.99 32.74
C GLY A 611 13.91 43.96 31.59
N THR A 612 15.07 43.86 30.94
CA THR A 612 15.29 44.54 29.66
C THR A 612 14.62 43.74 28.54
N ALA A 613 13.90 44.42 27.65
CA ALA A 613 13.21 43.79 26.52
C ALA A 613 13.79 44.26 25.18
N ILE A 614 13.89 43.33 24.24
CA ILE A 614 14.37 43.54 22.86
C ILE A 614 13.25 43.08 21.94
N LEU A 615 12.58 44.03 21.29
CA LEU A 615 11.35 43.82 20.55
C LEU A 615 11.54 44.17 19.08
N PHE A 616 11.25 43.22 18.20
CA PHE A 616 11.36 43.35 16.75
C PHE A 616 9.96 43.62 16.15
N GLU A 617 9.88 44.54 15.19
CA GLU A 617 8.62 44.87 14.52
C GLU A 617 8.21 43.73 13.57
N ARG A 618 6.95 43.32 13.68
CA ARG A 618 6.31 42.37 12.76
C ARG A 618 6.39 42.81 11.29
N GLY A 619 6.43 41.83 10.39
CA GLY A 619 6.68 42.01 8.96
C GLY A 619 8.12 42.40 8.58
N GLY A 620 9.03 42.62 9.55
CA GLY A 620 10.43 42.92 9.29
C GLY A 620 11.33 41.68 9.21
N THR A 621 12.41 41.77 8.43
CA THR A 621 13.50 40.77 8.39
C THR A 621 14.80 41.36 8.93
N TYR A 622 15.34 40.73 9.96
CA TYR A 622 16.47 41.18 10.77
C TYR A 622 17.62 40.19 10.59
N ARG A 623 18.72 40.66 9.98
CA ARG A 623 19.83 39.80 9.54
C ARG A 623 21.01 39.85 10.50
N GLY A 624 21.62 38.69 10.75
CA GLY A 624 22.74 38.51 11.68
C GLY A 624 22.35 37.79 12.97
N SER A 625 23.29 37.73 13.92
CA SER A 625 23.18 36.99 15.18
C SER A 625 23.25 37.88 16.43
N LEU A 626 22.81 37.35 17.57
CA LEU A 626 22.74 38.02 18.87
C LEU A 626 23.12 37.07 20.00
N THR A 627 24.04 37.48 20.88
CA THR A 627 24.35 36.76 22.11
C THR A 627 23.33 37.07 23.20
N VAL A 628 22.66 36.04 23.72
CA VAL A 628 21.65 36.21 24.78
C VAL A 628 22.30 36.58 26.11
N ASN A 629 21.69 37.54 26.78
CA ASN A 629 22.06 38.05 28.10
C ASN A 629 21.01 37.65 29.15
N THR A 630 21.47 37.33 30.36
CA THR A 630 20.65 36.90 31.52
C THR A 630 19.57 37.92 31.91
N GLY A 631 18.35 37.44 32.15
CA GLY A 631 17.23 38.27 32.64
C GLY A 631 16.52 39.10 31.57
N LEU A 632 16.68 38.78 30.28
CA LEU A 632 16.10 39.53 29.16
C LEU A 632 14.95 38.80 28.45
N THR A 633 14.05 39.59 27.87
CA THR A 633 12.99 39.12 26.97
C THR A 633 13.28 39.56 25.54
N TYR A 634 13.23 38.63 24.59
CA TYR A 634 13.37 38.85 23.16
C TYR A 634 12.07 38.46 22.48
N GLY A 635 11.51 39.31 21.62
CA GLY A 635 10.26 38.96 20.94
C GLY A 635 9.69 40.03 20.03
N SER A 636 8.36 40.06 19.87
CA SER A 636 7.67 40.86 18.85
C SER A 636 6.83 42.03 19.37
N TYR A 637 6.65 43.02 18.50
CA TYR A 637 5.63 44.08 18.60
C TYR A 637 5.08 44.46 17.21
N GLY A 638 3.96 45.17 17.17
CA GLY A 638 3.37 45.71 15.93
C GLY A 638 2.32 44.79 15.29
N GLU A 639 2.20 44.86 13.97
CA GLU A 639 1.16 44.19 13.17
C GLU A 639 1.78 43.43 11.99
N GLY A 640 1.13 42.34 11.55
CA GLY A 640 1.57 41.49 10.43
C GLY A 640 2.31 40.22 10.88
N GLU A 641 3.03 39.60 9.95
CA GLU A 641 3.75 38.33 10.19
C GLU A 641 4.85 38.45 11.24
N LYS A 642 5.30 37.31 11.79
CA LYS A 642 6.32 37.29 12.84
C LYS A 642 7.63 37.95 12.38
N PRO A 643 8.38 38.61 13.27
CA PRO A 643 9.69 39.16 12.92
C PRO A 643 10.66 38.04 12.54
N ILE A 644 11.22 38.12 11.32
CA ILE A 644 12.14 37.09 10.82
C ILE A 644 13.56 37.41 11.28
N ILE A 645 14.16 36.54 12.08
CA ILE A 645 15.60 36.52 12.38
C ILE A 645 16.28 35.63 11.34
N SER A 646 17.15 36.20 10.50
CA SER A 646 17.74 35.49 9.36
C SER A 646 19.27 35.40 9.43
N GLY A 647 19.78 34.18 9.23
CA GLY A 647 21.22 33.89 9.14
C GLY A 647 21.86 34.26 7.81
N SER A 648 21.05 34.56 6.79
CA SER A 648 21.54 35.03 5.51
C SER A 648 21.78 36.54 5.55
N ASN A 649 23.03 36.95 5.30
CA ASN A 649 23.46 38.35 5.41
C ASN A 649 22.72 39.31 4.47
N LYS A 650 22.21 38.81 3.33
CA LYS A 650 21.43 39.51 2.31
C LYS A 650 20.80 38.49 1.35
N ASN A 651 19.83 38.91 0.55
CA ASN A 651 19.49 38.19 -0.68
C ASN A 651 20.69 38.28 -1.67
N TYR A 652 21.11 37.14 -2.22
CA TYR A 652 22.23 36.99 -3.16
C TYR A 652 21.80 36.91 -4.65
N ALA A 653 20.55 37.24 -4.97
CA ALA A 653 19.99 37.30 -6.33
C ALA A 653 20.48 38.50 -7.17
N ASP A 654 21.69 39.01 -6.94
CA ASP A 654 22.33 39.98 -7.83
C ASP A 654 23.23 39.20 -8.83
N PRO A 655 22.99 39.30 -10.16
CA PRO A 655 23.82 38.63 -11.16
C PRO A 655 25.33 38.91 -11.02
N ASN A 656 25.70 40.09 -10.53
CA ASN A 656 27.09 40.52 -10.39
C ASN A 656 27.84 39.76 -9.27
N LEU A 657 27.12 39.11 -8.36
CA LEU A 657 27.71 38.28 -7.31
C LEU A 657 28.14 36.90 -7.81
N TRP A 658 27.75 36.49 -9.02
CA TRP A 658 27.97 35.14 -9.54
C TRP A 658 28.83 35.16 -10.80
N VAL A 659 30.05 34.65 -10.69
CA VAL A 659 31.02 34.57 -11.80
C VAL A 659 31.16 33.13 -12.25
N GLU A 660 30.87 32.83 -13.52
CA GLU A 660 31.08 31.49 -14.08
C GLU A 660 32.56 31.10 -14.04
N THR A 661 32.83 29.82 -13.76
CA THR A 661 34.19 29.27 -13.65
C THR A 661 34.69 28.74 -15.00
N ASP A 662 35.85 28.05 -15.01
CA ASP A 662 36.31 27.30 -16.18
C ASP A 662 35.59 25.93 -16.35
N THR A 663 34.63 25.62 -15.46
CA THR A 663 33.67 24.52 -15.60
C THR A 663 32.30 25.10 -15.98
N PRO A 664 31.74 24.77 -17.15
CA PRO A 664 30.46 25.31 -17.61
C PRO A 664 29.31 25.08 -16.62
N ASN A 665 28.43 26.06 -16.49
CA ASN A 665 27.31 26.11 -15.54
C ASN A 665 27.70 26.14 -14.05
N VAL A 666 28.99 26.09 -13.69
CA VAL A 666 29.44 26.20 -12.29
C VAL A 666 29.85 27.64 -12.02
N TYR A 667 29.08 28.31 -11.16
CA TYR A 667 29.25 29.70 -10.77
C TYR A 667 29.89 29.79 -9.39
N ARG A 668 30.88 30.67 -9.25
CA ARG A 668 31.53 31.01 -7.99
C ARG A 668 30.93 32.32 -7.47
N LEU A 669 30.54 32.35 -6.20
CA LEU A 669 30.16 33.59 -5.52
C LEU A 669 31.37 34.54 -5.39
N THR A 670 31.17 35.85 -5.56
CA THR A 670 32.21 36.86 -5.32
C THR A 670 32.49 37.09 -3.84
N ASP A 671 31.46 36.94 -3.01
CA ASP A 671 31.50 37.19 -1.58
C ASP A 671 32.15 36.01 -0.85
N ALA A 672 33.02 36.33 0.11
CA ALA A 672 33.73 35.35 0.91
C ALA A 672 32.79 34.76 1.98
N LEU A 673 32.15 33.63 1.67
CA LEU A 673 31.33 32.86 2.61
C LEU A 673 32.05 31.59 3.07
N THR A 674 32.03 31.34 4.38
CA THR A 674 32.72 30.23 5.04
C THR A 674 31.72 29.20 5.55
N ASN A 675 31.92 27.93 5.18
CA ASN A 675 31.13 26.79 5.65
C ASN A 675 29.62 27.02 5.50
N VAL A 676 29.17 27.11 4.24
CA VAL A 676 27.75 27.22 3.88
C VAL A 676 27.07 25.87 4.09
N GLY A 677 26.00 25.86 4.89
CA GLY A 677 25.19 24.68 5.18
C GLY A 677 23.93 24.55 4.34
N ILE A 678 23.31 25.68 4.00
CA ILE A 678 22.05 25.75 3.25
C ILE A 678 22.07 26.89 2.22
N ILE A 679 21.46 26.64 1.07
CA ILE A 679 21.02 27.65 0.12
C ILE A 679 19.54 27.39 -0.16
N VAL A 680 18.70 28.42 -0.13
CA VAL A 680 17.30 28.36 -0.57
C VAL A 680 17.02 29.40 -1.65
N PHE A 681 16.17 29.06 -2.62
CA PHE A 681 15.92 29.83 -3.84
C PHE A 681 14.45 30.22 -4.00
N ASP A 682 14.19 31.46 -4.40
CA ASP A 682 12.84 32.05 -4.54
C ASP A 682 11.98 31.96 -3.27
N HIS A 683 12.60 32.03 -2.08
CA HIS A 683 11.92 31.82 -0.79
C HIS A 683 11.40 33.07 -0.10
N ALA A 684 11.75 34.27 -0.57
CA ALA A 684 11.16 35.53 -0.12
C ALA A 684 9.62 35.58 -0.26
N ASP A 685 9.05 34.87 -1.25
CA ASP A 685 7.60 34.78 -1.51
C ASP A 685 6.98 33.44 -1.02
N ASN A 686 7.77 32.47 -0.55
CA ASN A 686 7.27 31.11 -0.26
C ASN A 686 6.56 31.05 1.09
N ALA A 687 5.25 30.79 1.03
CA ALA A 687 4.37 30.71 2.19
C ALA A 687 4.77 29.65 3.22
N HIS A 688 4.42 29.93 4.47
CA HIS A 688 4.47 29.01 5.60
C HIS A 688 3.90 27.63 5.23
N GLY A 689 4.66 26.56 5.48
CA GLY A 689 4.25 25.19 5.16
C GLY A 689 4.48 24.75 3.71
N ASN A 690 5.15 25.55 2.86
CA ASN A 690 5.62 25.05 1.55
C ASN A 690 6.80 24.08 1.74
N TYR A 691 6.52 22.77 1.70
CA TYR A 691 7.54 21.72 1.86
C TYR A 691 8.34 21.43 0.58
N ASP A 692 7.79 21.75 -0.60
CA ASP A 692 8.42 21.54 -1.93
C ASP A 692 9.32 22.72 -2.35
N GLY A 693 9.74 23.54 -1.39
CA GLY A 693 10.59 24.71 -1.62
C GLY A 693 11.93 24.36 -2.28
N LEU A 694 12.44 25.25 -3.13
CA LEU A 694 13.68 25.00 -3.88
C LEU A 694 14.93 25.27 -3.02
N TYR A 695 15.80 24.27 -2.89
CA TYR A 695 17.02 24.31 -2.07
C TYR A 695 18.24 23.73 -2.79
N GLY A 696 19.43 24.12 -2.36
CA GLY A 696 20.70 23.58 -2.87
C GLY A 696 21.04 22.20 -2.31
N GLN A 697 21.71 21.36 -3.11
CA GLN A 697 22.26 20.08 -2.66
C GLN A 697 23.74 20.24 -2.24
N PRO A 698 24.09 20.17 -0.93
CA PRO A 698 25.47 20.24 -0.48
C PRO A 698 26.29 19.02 -0.96
N ARG A 699 27.47 19.29 -1.53
CA ARG A 699 28.52 18.32 -1.83
C ARG A 699 29.72 18.63 -0.94
N ILE A 700 30.23 17.65 -0.19
CA ILE A 700 31.32 17.84 0.79
C ILE A 700 32.65 17.26 0.30
N PHE A 701 33.73 18.02 0.48
CA PHE A 701 35.10 17.59 0.21
C PHE A 701 35.45 16.27 0.90
N ASN A 702 36.14 15.36 0.21
CA ASN A 702 36.49 14.01 0.67
C ASN A 702 35.30 13.07 1.00
N LYS A 703 34.04 13.53 0.93
CA LYS A 703 32.82 12.71 1.14
C LYS A 703 32.07 12.46 -0.17
N ASN A 704 31.96 13.50 -1.01
CA ASN A 704 31.14 13.50 -2.22
C ASN A 704 31.85 14.08 -3.45
N ILE A 705 32.97 14.80 -3.27
CA ILE A 705 33.60 15.63 -4.30
C ILE A 705 35.05 15.93 -3.89
N ALA A 706 35.97 16.12 -4.84
CA ALA A 706 37.33 16.59 -4.60
C ALA A 706 37.54 18.06 -5.03
N THR A 707 36.79 18.55 -6.02
CA THR A 707 36.84 19.95 -6.49
C THR A 707 35.51 20.37 -7.14
N TYR A 708 35.23 21.68 -7.20
CA TYR A 708 34.01 22.24 -7.80
C TYR A 708 33.75 21.77 -9.24
N LYS A 709 34.78 21.27 -9.95
CA LYS A 709 34.68 20.77 -11.32
C LYS A 709 33.87 19.48 -11.49
N GLU A 710 33.53 18.80 -10.39
CA GLU A 710 32.65 17.62 -10.40
C GLU A 710 31.17 17.96 -10.08
N LEU A 711 30.88 19.23 -9.74
CA LEU A 711 29.50 19.72 -9.66
C LEU A 711 28.88 19.60 -11.05
N SER A 712 27.78 18.83 -11.15
CA SER A 712 27.30 18.34 -12.45
C SER A 712 25.79 18.23 -12.56
N LYS A 713 25.08 18.18 -11.42
CA LYS A 713 23.62 18.35 -11.39
C LYS A 713 23.24 19.76 -10.99
N ASP A 714 22.09 20.19 -11.46
CA ASP A 714 21.55 21.50 -11.14
C ASP A 714 21.37 21.66 -9.61
N LEU A 715 21.72 22.84 -9.10
CA LEU A 715 21.68 23.23 -7.68
C LEU A 715 22.59 22.44 -6.73
N GLU A 716 23.50 21.60 -7.23
CA GLU A 716 24.61 21.10 -6.42
C GLU A 716 25.56 22.24 -6.06
N PHE A 717 25.91 22.37 -4.77
CA PHE A 717 26.84 23.39 -4.29
C PHE A 717 27.99 22.81 -3.48
N PHE A 718 29.10 23.54 -3.48
CA PHE A 718 30.35 23.18 -2.81
C PHE A 718 30.91 24.42 -2.10
N SER A 719 31.01 24.35 -0.77
CA SER A 719 31.66 25.38 0.05
C SER A 719 33.05 24.89 0.47
N CYS A 720 34.09 25.64 0.11
CA CYS A 720 35.47 25.33 0.48
C CYS A 720 36.20 26.55 1.04
N ALA A 721 36.75 26.41 2.25
CA ALA A 721 37.31 27.52 3.02
C ALA A 721 36.38 28.75 3.05
N ASN A 722 36.66 29.77 2.24
CA ASN A 722 35.91 31.04 2.16
C ASN A 722 35.32 31.26 0.75
N THR A 723 34.93 30.20 0.04
CA THR A 723 34.39 30.28 -1.32
C THR A 723 33.23 29.32 -1.52
N LEU A 724 32.16 29.80 -2.15
CA LEU A 724 31.01 29.01 -2.56
C LEU A 724 31.00 28.84 -4.08
N TYR A 725 30.76 27.61 -4.53
CA TYR A 725 30.48 27.24 -5.91
C TYR A 725 29.08 26.61 -5.99
N LEU A 726 28.34 26.92 -7.04
CA LEU A 726 26.97 26.44 -7.30
C LEU A 726 26.84 26.05 -8.78
N CYS A 727 26.40 24.84 -9.07
CA CYS A 727 25.96 24.46 -10.40
C CYS A 727 24.56 25.04 -10.68
N SER A 728 24.41 25.78 -11.77
CA SER A 728 23.12 26.29 -12.24
C SER A 728 23.05 26.13 -13.75
N THR A 729 22.41 25.04 -14.20
CA THR A 729 22.24 24.72 -15.62
C THR A 729 21.25 25.65 -16.33
N GLY A 730 20.43 26.37 -15.56
CA GLY A 730 19.59 27.48 -16.03
C GLY A 730 20.31 28.82 -16.20
N GLY A 731 21.66 28.85 -16.18
CA GLY A 731 22.46 30.07 -16.29
C GLY A 731 22.76 30.75 -14.94
N ASN A 732 23.23 32.01 -14.99
CA ASN A 732 23.67 32.75 -13.80
C ASN A 732 22.60 32.75 -12.68
N PRO A 733 22.92 32.26 -11.45
CA PRO A 733 21.95 32.13 -10.36
C PRO A 733 21.20 33.42 -10.05
N GLY A 734 21.89 34.57 -9.97
CA GLY A 734 21.26 35.87 -9.70
C GLY A 734 20.48 36.46 -10.89
N SER A 735 20.57 35.87 -12.08
CA SER A 735 19.65 36.16 -13.20
C SER A 735 18.48 35.18 -13.28
N ARG A 736 18.59 34.03 -12.61
CA ARG A 736 17.66 32.90 -12.69
C ARG A 736 16.62 32.94 -11.56
N PHE A 737 17.04 33.32 -10.36
CA PHE A 737 16.22 33.40 -9.16
C PHE A 737 16.01 34.87 -8.77
N LYS A 738 14.83 35.20 -8.23
CA LYS A 738 14.49 36.49 -7.64
C LYS A 738 15.08 36.64 -6.24
N ASP A 739 15.23 35.51 -5.54
CA ASP A 739 15.72 35.44 -4.18
C ASP A 739 16.67 34.26 -3.99
N ILE A 740 17.77 34.50 -3.29
CA ILE A 740 18.75 33.47 -2.92
C ILE A 740 19.22 33.79 -1.50
N GLU A 741 18.86 32.96 -0.53
CA GLU A 741 19.26 33.11 0.86
C GLU A 741 20.27 32.02 1.24
N ILE A 742 21.39 32.41 1.85
CA ILE A 742 22.56 31.53 2.05
C ILE A 742 22.96 31.52 3.53
N GLY A 743 22.83 30.35 4.16
CA GLY A 743 23.15 30.16 5.58
C GLY A 743 24.53 29.56 5.80
N THR A 744 25.38 30.28 6.54
CA THR A 744 26.70 29.82 7.01
C THR A 744 26.67 29.23 8.41
N ARG A 745 27.79 28.64 8.86
CA ARG A 745 28.00 28.20 10.26
C ARG A 745 28.03 29.39 11.24
N THR A 746 26.87 29.91 11.63
CA THR A 746 26.70 30.96 12.64
C THR A 746 25.34 30.81 13.31
N ASP A 747 25.30 30.61 14.63
CA ASP A 747 24.03 30.51 15.36
C ASP A 747 23.32 31.86 15.42
N LEU A 748 21.99 31.90 15.37
CA LEU A 748 21.26 33.18 15.38
C LEU A 748 21.21 33.76 16.79
N PHE A 749 20.89 32.94 17.79
CA PHE A 749 20.86 33.29 19.20
C PHE A 749 21.83 32.37 19.94
N ASP A 750 22.93 32.93 20.49
CA ASP A 750 24.04 32.17 21.08
C ASP A 750 24.36 32.57 22.54
N GLY A 751 25.18 31.75 23.22
CA GLY A 751 25.71 32.03 24.55
C GLY A 751 25.06 31.26 25.70
N GLY A 752 25.40 31.61 26.95
CA GLY A 752 24.86 30.99 28.17
C GLY A 752 24.24 32.03 29.08
N ALA A 753 22.93 31.93 29.32
CA ALA A 753 22.15 32.92 30.05
C ALA A 753 21.00 32.27 30.82
N SER A 754 20.65 32.85 31.98
CA SER A 754 19.52 32.41 32.81
C SER A 754 18.37 33.43 32.79
N ASP A 755 17.16 33.01 33.16
CA ASP A 755 15.97 33.88 33.32
C ASP A 755 15.62 34.64 32.03
N ILE A 756 15.76 33.98 30.88
CA ILE A 756 15.48 34.54 29.56
C ILE A 756 14.15 34.06 28.98
N VAL A 757 13.54 34.89 28.14
CA VAL A 757 12.36 34.55 27.32
C VAL A 757 12.67 34.88 25.87
N ILE A 758 12.54 33.91 24.96
CA ILE A 758 12.59 34.09 23.51
C ILE A 758 11.20 33.74 22.98
N ASP A 759 10.45 34.74 22.53
CA ASP A 759 9.02 34.61 22.28
C ASP A 759 8.60 35.17 20.92
N ASN A 760 7.75 34.44 20.20
CA ASN A 760 7.02 34.94 19.03
C ASN A 760 7.90 35.61 17.94
N LEU A 761 8.95 34.88 17.53
CA LEU A 761 9.89 35.20 16.44
C LEU A 761 9.90 34.07 15.38
N HIS A 762 10.43 34.36 14.19
CA HIS A 762 10.63 33.37 13.11
C HIS A 762 12.11 33.24 12.75
N PHE A 763 12.71 32.07 12.96
CA PHE A 763 14.13 31.84 12.70
C PHE A 763 14.33 31.14 11.36
N LYS A 764 15.12 31.72 10.45
CA LYS A 764 15.39 31.17 9.10
C LYS A 764 16.84 31.29 8.62
N HIS A 765 17.21 30.45 7.65
CA HIS A 765 18.36 30.63 6.75
C HIS A 765 19.73 30.75 7.44
N THR A 766 19.95 30.10 8.60
CA THR A 766 21.31 29.80 9.08
C THR A 766 21.70 28.38 8.68
N GLY A 767 23.00 28.16 8.44
CA GLY A 767 23.55 26.82 8.27
C GLY A 767 23.86 26.11 9.60
N SER A 768 23.53 26.71 10.74
CA SER A 768 23.89 26.30 12.11
C SER A 768 22.63 26.06 12.97
N HIS A 769 22.68 26.26 14.29
CA HIS A 769 21.48 26.29 15.14
C HIS A 769 20.74 27.63 14.98
N ALA A 770 19.42 27.66 15.11
CA ALA A 770 18.71 28.93 15.33
C ALA A 770 18.95 29.44 16.75
N ILE A 771 18.70 28.61 17.76
CA ILE A 771 19.01 28.90 19.17
C ILE A 771 20.01 27.83 19.63
N GLY A 772 21.24 28.25 19.95
CA GLY A 772 22.33 27.38 20.41
C GLY A 772 22.89 27.84 21.76
N LEU A 773 22.40 27.25 22.86
CA LEU A 773 22.65 27.75 24.21
C LEU A 773 23.61 26.87 25.02
N GLY A 774 24.46 27.52 25.81
CA GLY A 774 25.27 26.89 26.85
C GLY A 774 24.47 26.62 28.13
N SER A 775 25.15 26.55 29.28
CA SER A 775 24.45 26.37 30.57
C SER A 775 23.62 27.60 30.95
N GLY A 776 22.42 27.39 31.48
CA GLY A 776 21.47 28.44 31.85
C GLY A 776 20.23 27.89 32.54
N ASP A 777 19.65 28.67 33.46
CA ASP A 777 18.49 28.29 34.29
C ASP A 777 17.27 29.14 33.94
N ASN A 778 16.05 28.59 34.00
CA ASN A 778 14.81 29.28 33.63
C ASN A 778 14.86 29.93 32.23
N VAL A 779 15.31 29.14 31.25
CA VAL A 779 15.28 29.49 29.82
C VAL A 779 13.91 29.13 29.24
N VAL A 780 13.23 30.09 28.61
CA VAL A 780 11.92 29.90 27.97
C VAL A 780 11.99 30.24 26.49
N VAL A 781 11.56 29.32 25.64
CA VAL A 781 11.36 29.52 24.19
C VAL A 781 9.89 29.22 23.87
N THR A 782 9.14 30.22 23.40
CA THR A 782 7.68 30.11 23.21
C THR A 782 7.22 30.70 21.90
N ASN A 783 6.14 30.13 21.34
CA ASN A 783 5.39 30.72 20.24
C ASN A 783 6.22 31.02 18.97
N CYS A 784 7.41 30.41 18.83
CA CYS A 784 8.35 30.70 17.75
C CYS A 784 8.14 29.78 16.55
N GLU A 785 8.56 30.24 15.38
CA GLU A 785 8.66 29.43 14.17
C GLU A 785 10.12 29.24 13.77
N PHE A 786 10.47 28.05 13.26
CA PHE A 786 11.82 27.69 12.87
C PHE A 786 11.75 26.98 11.51
N SER A 787 12.45 27.49 10.49
CA SER A 787 12.42 26.86 9.17
C SER A 787 13.65 27.06 8.32
N TRP A 788 13.99 26.05 7.51
CA TRP A 788 15.13 26.07 6.59
C TRP A 788 16.45 26.38 7.31
N LEU A 789 16.84 25.46 8.22
CA LEU A 789 17.95 25.61 9.15
C LEU A 789 18.95 24.45 9.05
N GLY A 790 20.25 24.77 9.17
CA GLY A 790 21.34 23.81 9.39
C GLY A 790 22.10 23.39 8.13
N GLY A 791 22.89 22.32 8.26
CA GLY A 791 23.63 21.67 7.17
C GLY A 791 25.13 21.98 7.10
N SER A 792 25.66 22.91 7.90
CA SER A 792 27.10 23.25 7.91
C SER A 792 27.93 22.13 8.52
N LEU A 793 29.22 22.06 8.17
CA LEU A 793 30.17 21.14 8.82
C LEU A 793 30.40 21.55 10.29
N LEU A 794 30.40 20.57 11.20
CA LEU A 794 30.60 20.82 12.63
C LEU A 794 32.01 21.38 12.95
N GLY A 795 33.03 20.81 12.30
CA GLY A 795 34.43 21.27 12.32
C GLY A 795 34.77 22.17 11.13
N ASN A 796 36.05 22.47 10.91
CA ASN A 796 36.43 23.28 9.75
C ASN A 796 36.48 22.44 8.46
N TYR A 797 36.53 23.12 7.33
CA TYR A 797 36.61 22.49 6.01
C TYR A 797 37.81 21.52 5.92
N GLY A 798 37.52 20.26 5.58
CA GLY A 798 38.53 19.20 5.45
C GLY A 798 38.91 18.49 6.76
N GLU A 799 38.50 18.99 7.93
CA GLU A 799 38.70 18.31 9.22
C GLU A 799 37.63 17.27 9.52
N THR A 800 36.39 17.49 9.04
CA THR A 800 35.26 16.58 9.26
C THR A 800 34.27 16.58 8.09
N THR A 801 33.42 15.55 8.06
CA THR A 801 32.30 15.37 7.15
C THR A 801 30.94 15.32 7.87
N THR A 802 30.95 15.48 9.21
CA THR A 802 29.76 15.64 10.05
C THR A 802 29.16 17.01 9.82
N GLN A 803 27.86 17.04 9.55
CA GLN A 803 27.05 18.26 9.42
C GLN A 803 26.05 18.33 10.58
N TYR A 804 25.57 19.52 10.92
CA TYR A 804 24.65 19.74 12.04
C TYR A 804 23.70 20.92 11.79
N GLY A 805 22.75 21.13 12.70
CA GLY A 805 21.98 22.37 12.81
C GLY A 805 20.57 22.13 13.32
N ASN A 806 20.28 22.70 14.50
CA ASN A 806 19.06 22.42 15.27
C ASN A 806 18.17 23.67 15.38
N ALA A 807 16.85 23.51 15.58
CA ALA A 807 15.99 24.66 15.84
C ALA A 807 16.24 25.24 17.24
N VAL A 808 16.24 24.39 18.28
CA VAL A 808 16.59 24.79 19.66
C VAL A 808 17.51 23.76 20.32
N GLU A 809 18.69 24.19 20.74
CA GLU A 809 19.69 23.40 21.46
C GLU A 809 20.05 23.99 22.83
N LEU A 810 20.16 23.10 23.82
CA LEU A 810 20.86 23.34 25.08
C LEU A 810 22.07 22.38 25.23
N TYR A 811 23.28 22.90 25.07
CA TYR A 811 24.54 22.24 25.39
C TYR A 811 25.04 22.69 26.78
N GLY A 812 24.32 22.33 27.85
CA GLY A 812 24.64 22.84 29.19
C GLY A 812 23.84 22.29 30.37
N ASN A 813 24.27 22.65 31.57
CA ASN A 813 23.49 22.42 32.79
C ASN A 813 22.28 23.38 32.80
N CYS A 814 21.17 22.95 33.37
CA CYS A 814 20.00 23.79 33.58
C CYS A 814 19.17 23.38 34.79
N ASP A 815 18.58 24.36 35.45
CA ASP A 815 17.36 24.20 36.25
C ASP A 815 16.24 25.06 35.61
N GLY A 816 15.41 24.44 34.78
CA GLY A 816 14.36 25.08 33.98
C GLY A 816 14.76 25.35 32.53
N TYR A 817 14.35 24.48 31.61
CA TYR A 817 14.49 24.69 30.15
C TYR A 817 13.17 24.31 29.47
N TYR A 818 12.47 25.31 28.95
CA TYR A 818 11.08 25.19 28.52
C TYR A 818 10.94 25.59 27.05
N VAL A 819 10.48 24.68 26.20
CA VAL A 819 10.21 24.95 24.78
C VAL A 819 8.75 24.60 24.50
N ARG A 820 7.90 25.59 24.21
CA ARG A 820 6.45 25.37 24.06
C ARG A 820 5.81 26.10 22.89
N ASN A 821 4.74 25.51 22.35
CA ASN A 821 3.90 26.10 21.30
C ASN A 821 4.75 26.64 20.11
N CYS A 822 5.82 25.92 19.74
CA CYS A 822 6.69 26.30 18.64
C CYS A 822 6.45 25.39 17.43
N TRP A 823 6.57 25.95 16.22
CA TRP A 823 6.50 25.20 14.96
C TRP A 823 7.90 25.12 14.34
N MET A 824 8.35 23.90 14.07
CA MET A 824 9.70 23.62 13.59
C MET A 824 9.60 22.73 12.34
N TYR A 825 10.05 23.22 11.19
CA TYR A 825 10.00 22.44 9.96
C TYR A 825 11.22 22.63 9.05
N GLN A 826 11.50 21.64 8.21
CA GLN A 826 12.66 21.68 7.29
C GLN A 826 13.98 21.94 8.05
N ILE A 827 14.18 21.21 9.15
CA ILE A 827 15.38 21.29 10.01
C ILE A 827 16.38 20.20 9.59
N TYR A 828 17.65 20.58 9.44
CA TYR A 828 18.69 19.68 8.95
C TYR A 828 18.96 18.49 9.88
N ASP A 829 19.13 18.75 11.18
CA ASP A 829 19.28 17.73 12.24
C ASP A 829 18.04 17.72 13.15
N THR A 830 18.13 18.23 14.39
CA THR A 830 17.12 18.06 15.44
C THR A 830 16.25 19.30 15.60
N ALA A 831 14.93 19.13 15.77
CA ALA A 831 14.08 20.25 16.15
C ALA A 831 14.42 20.75 17.58
N ILE A 832 14.27 19.89 18.60
CA ILE A 832 14.64 20.21 19.98
C ILE A 832 15.65 19.18 20.51
N THR A 833 16.79 19.64 21.00
CA THR A 833 17.75 18.80 21.73
C THR A 833 18.15 19.42 23.08
N HIS A 834 18.33 18.57 24.08
CA HIS A 834 19.22 18.86 25.20
C HIS A 834 20.35 17.84 25.18
N GLN A 835 21.60 18.34 25.17
CA GLN A 835 22.75 17.47 24.99
C GLN A 835 23.99 17.87 25.79
N GLY A 836 24.85 16.89 26.05
CA GLY A 836 26.23 17.08 26.48
C GLY A 836 26.69 16.08 27.54
N LYS A 837 27.95 16.20 27.98
CA LYS A 837 28.59 15.23 28.88
C LYS A 837 28.82 15.79 30.30
N ASN A 838 28.54 14.97 31.32
CA ASN A 838 28.63 15.32 32.75
C ASN A 838 27.71 16.46 33.22
N LEU A 839 26.58 16.66 32.53
CA LEU A 839 25.67 17.77 32.80
C LEU A 839 24.58 17.38 33.82
N ASN A 840 24.20 18.33 34.66
CA ASN A 840 23.05 18.21 35.55
C ASN A 840 21.90 19.04 34.96
N MET A 841 20.83 18.35 34.60
CA MET A 841 19.69 18.88 33.87
C MET A 841 18.42 18.63 34.69
N LYS A 842 17.64 19.68 34.90
CA LYS A 842 16.42 19.65 35.71
C LYS A 842 15.32 20.49 35.12
N ASN A 843 14.07 20.07 35.37
CA ASN A 843 12.87 20.83 35.05
C ASN A 843 12.80 21.21 33.56
N ILE A 844 13.06 20.23 32.70
CA ILE A 844 13.00 20.37 31.24
C ILE A 844 11.59 20.03 30.76
N GLN A 845 10.97 20.89 29.95
CA GLN A 845 9.63 20.61 29.40
C GLN A 845 9.51 21.01 27.93
N TYR A 846 9.10 20.06 27.09
CA TYR A 846 8.78 20.25 25.68
C TYR A 846 7.29 20.01 25.48
N GLU A 847 6.51 21.08 25.31
CA GLU A 847 5.04 20.97 25.36
C GLU A 847 4.36 21.67 24.18
N GLU A 848 3.39 21.00 23.56
CA GLU A 848 2.53 21.59 22.52
C GLU A 848 3.28 22.09 21.27
N ASN A 849 4.45 21.52 20.96
CA ASN A 849 5.22 21.87 19.76
C ASN A 849 4.81 21.04 18.54
N LEU A 850 4.85 21.64 17.36
CA LEU A 850 4.67 20.97 16.07
C LEU A 850 6.03 20.85 15.36
N MET A 851 6.43 19.62 15.00
CA MET A 851 7.73 19.31 14.39
C MET A 851 7.51 18.49 13.12
N GLU A 852 7.83 19.04 11.95
CA GLU A 852 7.51 18.44 10.65
C GLU A 852 8.72 18.43 9.71
N TYR A 853 9.02 17.31 9.03
CA TYR A 853 10.12 17.27 8.05
C TYR A 853 11.49 17.67 8.64
N CYS A 854 11.72 17.35 9.92
CA CYS A 854 13.04 17.41 10.55
C CYS A 854 13.79 16.08 10.31
N HIS A 855 15.11 16.02 10.50
CA HIS A 855 15.79 14.72 10.56
C HIS A 855 15.48 14.03 11.89
N TRP A 856 15.72 14.71 13.01
CA TRP A 856 15.27 14.32 14.34
C TRP A 856 14.25 15.34 14.86
N ALA A 857 13.22 14.92 15.60
CA ALA A 857 12.27 15.87 16.20
C ALA A 857 12.67 16.20 17.65
N ILE A 858 12.61 15.23 18.58
CA ILE A 858 13.16 15.36 19.93
C ILE A 858 14.38 14.46 20.12
N GLU A 859 15.47 15.01 20.65
CA GLU A 859 16.66 14.28 21.09
C GLU A 859 17.00 14.58 22.55
N CYS A 860 17.40 13.53 23.29
CA CYS A 860 18.02 13.63 24.60
C CYS A 860 19.37 12.87 24.60
N TRP A 861 20.50 13.57 24.73
CA TRP A 861 21.85 12.97 24.62
C TRP A 861 22.74 13.33 25.81
N MET A 862 22.99 12.40 26.73
CA MET A 862 23.74 12.68 27.98
C MET A 862 24.99 11.81 28.18
N THR A 863 25.61 11.37 27.08
CA THR A 863 26.36 10.11 27.08
C THR A 863 27.75 10.16 27.77
N GLN A 864 28.00 9.20 28.66
CA GLN A 864 29.08 8.19 28.56
C GLN A 864 29.12 7.29 29.82
N PRO A 865 29.73 6.08 29.78
CA PRO A 865 29.65 5.09 30.87
C PRO A 865 30.18 5.53 32.26
N ASP A 866 31.01 6.57 32.33
CA ASP A 866 31.55 7.15 33.58
C ASP A 866 30.95 8.53 33.91
N SER A 867 29.81 8.90 33.29
CA SER A 867 29.30 10.27 33.39
C SER A 867 28.79 10.64 34.78
N LYS A 868 29.06 11.87 35.21
CA LYS A 868 28.67 12.42 36.53
C LYS A 868 27.48 13.38 36.44
N GLY A 869 26.65 13.21 35.41
CA GLY A 869 25.46 14.01 35.18
C GLY A 869 24.24 13.52 35.95
N SER A 870 23.09 14.18 35.75
CA SER A 870 21.78 13.68 36.16
C SER A 870 20.65 14.37 35.37
N LEU A 871 19.53 13.67 35.16
CA LEU A 871 18.34 14.18 34.47
C LEU A 871 17.10 14.00 35.35
N ASN A 872 16.47 15.09 35.80
CA ASN A 872 15.35 15.01 36.74
C ASN A 872 14.21 15.95 36.38
N ASN A 873 12.97 15.50 36.51
CA ASN A 873 11.78 16.28 36.10
C ASN A 873 11.88 16.70 34.62
N TYR A 874 11.89 15.71 33.72
CA TYR A 874 11.82 15.91 32.28
C TYR A 874 10.42 15.52 31.79
N SER A 875 9.83 16.32 30.90
CA SER A 875 8.59 15.92 30.23
C SER A 875 8.46 16.42 28.80
N ALA A 876 8.16 15.51 27.87
CA ALA A 876 7.67 15.86 26.54
C ALA A 876 6.18 15.51 26.43
N ASN A 877 5.31 16.51 26.36
CA ASN A 877 3.86 16.31 26.38
C ASN A 877 3.16 17.00 25.19
N TYR A 878 2.12 16.39 24.62
CA TYR A 878 1.23 17.03 23.64
C TYR A 878 1.94 17.56 22.37
N ASN A 879 3.12 17.03 22.02
CA ASN A 879 3.83 17.43 20.81
C ASN A 879 3.35 16.61 19.60
N VAL A 880 3.27 17.24 18.44
CA VAL A 880 3.04 16.55 17.16
C VAL A 880 4.36 16.49 16.41
N MET A 881 4.92 15.28 16.29
CA MET A 881 6.15 15.02 15.55
C MET A 881 5.79 14.18 14.33
N ARG A 882 6.08 14.66 13.12
CA ARG A 882 5.61 14.00 11.89
C ARG A 882 6.51 14.16 10.67
N ASN A 883 6.34 13.25 9.71
CA ASN A 883 7.10 13.18 8.46
C ASN A 883 8.63 13.24 8.68
N GLY A 884 9.11 12.55 9.72
CA GLY A 884 10.52 12.53 10.09
C GLY A 884 11.37 11.93 8.98
N GLY A 885 12.48 12.60 8.61
CA GLY A 885 13.37 12.15 7.55
C GLY A 885 12.91 12.43 6.11
N TYR A 886 11.74 13.04 5.91
CA TYR A 886 11.28 13.47 4.58
C TYR A 886 11.65 14.93 4.26
N GLY A 887 12.37 15.63 5.16
CA GLY A 887 12.84 17.01 4.94
C GLY A 887 14.13 17.14 4.14
N TRP A 888 14.39 18.35 3.64
CA TRP A 888 15.50 18.67 2.73
C TRP A 888 16.85 18.12 3.21
N GLY A 889 17.21 18.34 4.48
CA GLY A 889 18.49 17.95 5.05
C GLY A 889 18.71 16.43 5.05
N THR A 890 17.62 15.66 5.10
CA THR A 890 17.67 14.19 5.01
C THR A 890 17.68 13.72 3.55
N ILE A 891 16.90 14.36 2.67
CA ILE A 891 16.86 14.07 1.23
C ILE A 891 18.21 14.33 0.58
N VAL A 892 18.81 15.52 0.75
CA VAL A 892 20.05 15.90 0.07
C VAL A 892 21.26 15.07 0.51
N THR A 893 21.29 14.64 1.77
CA THR A 893 22.35 13.78 2.33
C THR A 893 22.05 12.28 2.28
N LYS A 894 20.84 11.90 1.82
CA LYS A 894 20.39 10.51 1.64
C LYS A 894 20.47 9.66 2.91
N ARG A 895 20.00 10.19 4.04
CA ARG A 895 19.95 9.47 5.34
C ARG A 895 18.54 9.15 5.88
N PRO A 896 17.53 8.79 5.06
CA PRO A 896 16.15 8.60 5.54
C PRO A 896 16.04 7.59 6.68
N SER A 897 16.73 6.44 6.58
CA SER A 897 16.67 5.38 7.59
C SER A 897 17.28 5.72 8.96
N THR A 898 17.93 6.88 9.13
CA THR A 898 18.46 7.32 10.43
C THR A 898 17.65 8.45 11.08
N SER A 899 16.54 8.89 10.47
CA SER A 899 15.65 9.88 11.08
C SER A 899 14.89 9.29 12.26
N MET A 900 14.49 10.13 13.23
CA MET A 900 13.92 9.70 14.51
C MET A 900 12.95 10.76 15.03
N LEU A 901 11.68 10.43 15.30
CA LEU A 901 10.78 11.43 15.90
C LEU A 901 11.12 11.64 17.38
N TYR A 902 11.38 10.57 18.13
CA TYR A 902 11.78 10.66 19.54
C TYR A 902 13.02 9.81 19.81
N ALA A 903 14.14 10.43 20.15
CA ALA A 903 15.43 9.75 20.35
C ALA A 903 16.00 9.99 21.75
N THR A 904 16.43 8.93 22.44
CA THR A 904 17.27 9.03 23.65
C THR A 904 18.53 8.19 23.54
N TYR A 905 19.67 8.85 23.68
CA TYR A 905 20.98 8.25 23.55
C TYR A 905 21.69 8.19 24.90
N SER A 906 22.08 6.96 25.28
CA SER A 906 22.77 6.57 26.53
C SER A 906 22.39 7.41 27.76
N LEU A 907 21.12 7.35 28.16
CA LEU A 907 20.62 7.90 29.43
C LEU A 907 21.08 7.07 30.66
N ASP A 908 22.36 6.66 30.67
CA ASP A 908 23.05 5.97 31.78
C ASP A 908 23.44 6.95 32.89
N VAL A 909 22.49 7.82 33.25
CA VAL A 909 22.61 8.84 34.30
C VAL A 909 21.62 8.56 35.44
N PRO A 910 21.94 8.96 36.68
CA PRO A 910 20.97 9.15 37.74
C PRO A 910 19.78 9.97 37.22
N SER A 911 18.58 9.39 37.28
CA SER A 911 17.40 9.99 36.68
C SER A 911 16.11 9.66 37.42
N SER A 912 15.20 10.63 37.47
CA SER A 912 13.90 10.54 38.15
C SER A 912 12.86 11.44 37.48
N ASN A 913 11.58 11.07 37.57
CA ASN A 913 10.44 11.84 37.03
C ASN A 913 10.65 12.21 35.54
N LEU A 914 10.71 11.21 34.66
CA LEU A 914 10.78 11.39 33.21
C LEU A 914 9.44 10.92 32.62
N THR A 915 8.72 11.76 31.89
CA THR A 915 7.36 11.43 31.40
C THR A 915 7.09 11.90 29.98
N SER A 916 6.60 10.99 29.13
CA SER A 916 6.19 11.31 27.77
C SER A 916 4.69 11.07 27.60
N LYS A 917 3.87 12.10 27.35
CA LYS A 917 2.39 11.95 27.39
C LYS A 917 1.67 12.61 26.21
N TYR A 918 0.67 11.91 25.65
CA TYR A 918 -0.17 12.42 24.56
C TYR A 918 0.61 13.02 23.37
N ASN A 919 1.78 12.46 23.03
CA ASN A 919 2.49 12.88 21.83
C ASN A 919 1.93 12.14 20.60
N VAL A 920 1.96 12.81 19.44
CA VAL A 920 1.69 12.19 18.13
C VAL A 920 3.02 11.94 17.43
N LEU A 921 3.22 10.70 16.96
CA LEU A 921 4.38 10.24 16.21
C LEU A 921 3.89 9.72 14.85
N ASP A 922 3.75 10.62 13.86
CA ASP A 922 3.13 10.33 12.56
C ASP A 922 4.15 10.25 11.42
N ARG A 923 4.49 9.01 11.05
CA ARG A 923 5.40 8.59 9.97
C ARG A 923 6.84 9.10 10.08
N CYS A 924 7.77 8.15 9.95
CA CYS A 924 9.19 8.43 9.88
C CYS A 924 9.84 7.53 8.82
N ALA A 925 10.73 8.11 8.00
CA ALA A 925 11.54 7.35 7.04
C ALA A 925 12.56 6.42 7.72
N GLY A 926 12.85 6.69 9.00
CA GLY A 926 13.53 5.84 9.96
C GLY A 926 12.58 5.49 11.11
N TYR A 927 12.98 5.80 12.34
CA TYR A 927 12.37 5.34 13.58
C TYR A 927 11.25 6.29 14.03
N LEU A 928 10.09 5.80 14.48
CA LEU A 928 9.21 6.65 15.31
C LEU A 928 9.93 6.96 16.63
N ILE A 929 10.44 5.94 17.31
CA ILE A 929 11.08 6.07 18.62
C ILE A 929 12.37 5.27 18.72
N ASN A 930 13.44 5.85 19.26
CA ASN A 930 14.70 5.16 19.54
C ASN A 930 15.09 5.41 21.00
N TYR A 931 15.18 4.34 21.78
CA TYR A 931 15.25 4.41 23.25
C TYR A 931 16.29 3.44 23.79
N ALA A 932 17.19 3.92 24.64
CA ALA A 932 18.18 3.06 25.31
C ALA A 932 17.52 2.09 26.31
N GLU A 933 18.12 0.91 26.53
CA GLU A 933 17.60 -0.11 27.46
C GLU A 933 17.49 0.42 28.91
N SER A 934 18.46 1.23 29.33
CA SER A 934 18.55 1.82 30.67
C SER A 934 17.64 3.02 30.93
N ALA A 935 16.98 3.54 29.89
CA ALA A 935 16.19 4.76 29.99
C ALA A 935 14.83 4.51 30.68
N LYS A 936 14.40 5.46 31.52
CA LYS A 936 13.39 5.26 32.57
C LYS A 936 12.11 6.08 32.42
N GLU A 937 11.81 6.54 31.21
CA GLU A 937 10.63 7.36 30.96
C GLU A 937 9.34 6.53 31.00
N ASP A 938 8.32 7.12 31.61
CA ASP A 938 6.96 6.60 31.67
C ASP A 938 6.13 7.18 30.52
N PHE A 939 5.69 6.30 29.62
CA PHE A 939 4.94 6.63 28.41
C PHE A 939 3.44 6.46 28.66
N SER A 940 2.60 7.39 28.17
CA SER A 940 1.14 7.19 28.21
C SER A 940 0.38 7.97 27.13
N CYS A 941 -0.62 7.31 26.55
CA CYS A 941 -1.60 7.88 25.64
C CYS A 941 -1.03 8.46 24.34
N HIS A 942 0.10 7.95 23.84
CA HIS A 942 0.63 8.40 22.54
C HIS A 942 -0.23 7.90 21.37
N ILE A 943 -0.18 8.63 20.26
CA ILE A 943 -0.74 8.21 18.96
C ILE A 943 0.43 7.96 18.01
N TYR A 944 0.57 6.73 17.55
CA TYR A 944 1.61 6.29 16.62
C TYR A 944 0.98 6.01 15.25
N VAL A 945 1.62 6.48 14.17
CA VAL A 945 1.26 6.14 12.79
C VAL A 945 2.52 5.78 12.02
N GLN A 946 2.57 4.62 11.37
CA GLN A 946 3.73 4.21 10.55
C GLN A 946 3.32 3.26 9.43
N ASP A 947 4.02 3.33 8.30
CA ASP A 947 3.82 2.43 7.17
C ASP A 947 4.33 1.01 7.47
N GLU A 948 3.61 -0.01 7.00
CA GLU A 948 3.93 -1.41 7.25
C GLU A 948 5.34 -1.78 6.71
N GLY A 949 6.08 -2.52 7.54
CA GLY A 949 7.47 -2.90 7.28
C GLY A 949 8.51 -1.81 7.53
N MET A 950 8.13 -0.53 7.70
CA MET A 950 9.05 0.54 8.10
C MET A 950 9.49 0.37 9.56
N ILE A 951 10.53 1.10 9.99
CA ILE A 951 11.08 0.96 11.34
C ILE A 951 10.09 1.57 12.35
N LEU A 952 9.62 0.77 13.31
CA LEU A 952 8.84 1.26 14.46
C LEU A 952 9.79 1.94 15.43
N GLY A 953 10.82 1.22 15.89
CA GLY A 953 11.73 1.78 16.85
C GLY A 953 12.81 0.88 17.42
N GLY A 954 13.72 1.49 18.16
CA GLY A 954 14.58 0.84 19.15
C GLY A 954 13.88 0.87 20.50
N LEU A 955 13.00 -0.10 20.77
CA LEU A 955 12.12 -0.11 21.95
C LEU A 955 12.91 -0.59 23.18
N ARG A 956 13.48 0.34 23.95
CA ARG A 956 14.42 0.07 25.06
C ARG A 956 15.52 -0.92 24.63
N GLY A 957 16.24 -0.58 23.56
CA GLY A 957 17.29 -1.41 22.96
C GLY A 957 16.82 -2.49 21.97
N LYS A 958 15.54 -2.90 21.99
CA LYS A 958 15.03 -3.92 21.05
C LYS A 958 14.53 -3.26 19.75
N ALA A 959 15.21 -3.52 18.63
CA ALA A 959 14.72 -3.13 17.31
C ALA A 959 13.37 -3.79 16.95
N ALA A 960 12.49 -3.04 16.31
CA ALA A 960 11.19 -3.45 15.81
C ALA A 960 10.81 -2.67 14.53
N ASN A 961 10.07 -3.33 13.63
CA ASN A 961 9.39 -2.70 12.50
C ASN A 961 7.90 -2.50 12.84
N ALA A 962 7.18 -1.73 12.02
CA ALA A 962 5.75 -1.52 12.12
C ALA A 962 4.99 -2.66 11.43
N ASP A 963 4.10 -3.30 12.18
CA ASP A 963 3.43 -4.56 11.86
C ASP A 963 2.21 -4.79 12.79
N ALA A 964 1.56 -5.96 12.68
CA ALA A 964 0.48 -6.35 13.58
C ALA A 964 0.92 -6.53 15.06
N GLU A 965 2.17 -6.89 15.36
CA GLU A 965 2.67 -7.02 16.74
C GLU A 965 2.86 -5.67 17.45
N SER A 966 2.93 -4.57 16.70
CA SER A 966 3.42 -3.27 17.17
C SER A 966 2.78 -2.72 18.47
N PRO A 967 1.44 -2.82 18.71
CA PRO A 967 0.85 -2.44 20.00
C PRO A 967 1.38 -3.28 21.19
N PHE A 968 1.61 -4.57 20.97
CA PHE A 968 2.14 -5.50 21.97
C PHE A 968 3.61 -5.21 22.25
N LEU A 969 4.37 -4.84 21.21
CA LEU A 969 5.76 -4.42 21.35
C LEU A 969 5.89 -3.10 22.13
N LEU A 970 5.04 -2.12 21.85
CA LEU A 970 4.98 -0.85 22.60
C LEU A 970 4.59 -1.10 24.07
N ASN A 971 3.52 -1.86 24.34
CA ASN A 971 3.11 -2.15 25.72
C ASN A 971 4.19 -2.94 26.48
N LYS A 972 4.82 -3.94 25.85
CA LYS A 972 5.84 -4.79 26.49
C LYS A 972 7.16 -4.07 26.77
N HIS A 973 7.64 -3.24 25.84
CA HIS A 973 8.98 -2.65 25.89
C HIS A 973 8.96 -1.18 26.30
N MET A 974 8.05 -0.36 25.77
CA MET A 974 7.91 1.04 26.17
C MET A 974 7.06 1.22 27.42
N LYS A 975 6.12 0.29 27.70
CA LYS A 975 5.10 0.40 28.76
C LYS A 975 4.17 1.59 28.59
N ASP A 976 3.81 1.90 27.34
CA ASP A 976 2.83 2.93 27.04
C ASP A 976 1.46 2.54 27.63
N GLU A 977 0.89 3.41 28.46
CA GLU A 977 -0.46 3.26 28.99
C GLU A 977 -1.50 3.78 27.98
N SER A 978 -2.31 2.88 27.42
CA SER A 978 -3.34 3.19 26.40
C SER A 978 -2.81 3.83 25.09
N PRO A 979 -1.80 3.24 24.42
CA PRO A 979 -1.34 3.71 23.12
C PRO A 979 -2.42 3.53 22.04
N VAL A 980 -2.45 4.45 21.07
CA VAL A 980 -3.21 4.31 19.83
C VAL A 980 -2.23 4.05 18.71
N PHE A 981 -2.43 2.98 17.93
CA PHE A 981 -1.54 2.63 16.83
C PHE A 981 -2.31 2.53 15.51
N VAL A 982 -1.83 3.21 14.47
CA VAL A 982 -2.36 3.12 13.11
C VAL A 982 -1.26 2.57 12.20
N LEU A 983 -1.43 1.34 11.75
CA LEU A 983 -0.59 0.72 10.72
C LEU A 983 -1.13 1.15 9.34
N ILE A 984 -0.25 1.58 8.44
CA ILE A 984 -0.62 1.89 7.05
C ILE A 984 -0.20 0.69 6.19
N THR A 985 -1.15 -0.17 5.83
CA THR A 985 -0.92 -1.32 4.93
C THR A 985 -1.13 -0.90 3.47
N LYS A 986 -0.48 -1.62 2.54
CA LYS A 986 -0.41 -1.27 1.10
C LYS A 986 -1.29 -2.16 0.24
#